data_AF-A0A955L0T6-F1
#
_entry.id   AF-A0A955L0T6-F1
#
_cell.length_a   1.000
_cell.length_b   1.000
_cell.length_c   1.000
_cell.angle_alpha   90.00
_cell.angle_beta   90.00
_cell.angle_gamma   90.00
#
_symmetry.space_group_name_H-M   'P 1'
#
loop_
_entity.id
_entity.type
_entity.pdbx_description
1 polymer ?
#
loop_
_entity_poly.entity_id
_entity_poly.type
_entity_poly.pdbx_seq_one_letter_code
_entity_poly.pdbx_strand_id
1 'polypeptide(L)'
;MKSDDIRKAFFEFMTDSERNHIEIPNISLIPINDPTILFTNSGMFPLVPYLSGEPHPKGKRLCNFQRSFRSAPKDIAEIGDNRHTSMFEMMGNWSLGDYFKEKQIPWVFELYTKHFGLDPERLYVSVWGGDDVVGRDDVSIELWKEVFKKHGIEAEFTEDITNIPTDLETAKTHKFRIFPYGKSDNWWQRGEAPGELGGPSSEIFYDLGQIAVEQDEYHINDDSGRFIEIGNSVFMEYKLDEEMNWQRLSQRNVDFGGGFERVVMCSQGKTDIFETDLYVPLIERIEKLSGKPYKDNGSENEFTSSMRILADHARASSFIIADGIIPANKDQGYILRSLIRRMIRTSRKLEIEGNFTRELAMAVIERMHDHYPHLKENESSILNELEKEEIKFAKTLDKGLKELQKYTGMGIKITGKDAFYIYETYGFPIEMILEEISSSEANDPGDYSEHDVEEIMEGFNTELENHKAQSRAGAEKKFKGGLADQSERTTALHTTHHLLLAALQNTLGNHVKQRGSNITSERLRIDFLHNEKLTPETLKEVEDLVNDYIGKDLVIEKVTMPKAEAEKIGAEMEFGKNYGDLVTVYFIKDQKTGVEISKEFCGGPHVENIEQIREQGSFKILKEESSGAGIRRIKATLLNE
;
A
#
# COMPACT_ATOMS: atom_id res chain seq x y z
N MET A 1 5.67 -15.06 -27.42
CA MET A 1 5.66 -16.28 -26.56
C MET A 1 4.65 -16.10 -25.44
N LYS A 2 4.01 -17.17 -24.92
CA LYS A 2 3.08 -17.04 -23.78
C LYS A 2 3.84 -16.79 -22.48
N SER A 3 3.19 -16.23 -21.47
CA SER A 3 3.89 -15.82 -20.24
C SER A 3 4.50 -17.01 -19.49
N ASP A 4 3.81 -18.15 -19.47
CA ASP A 4 4.26 -19.36 -18.76
C ASP A 4 5.50 -19.96 -19.45
N ASP A 5 5.55 -19.89 -20.78
CA ASP A 5 6.72 -20.29 -21.54
C ASP A 5 7.92 -19.37 -21.24
N ILE A 6 7.70 -18.06 -21.11
CA ILE A 6 8.75 -17.09 -20.73
C ILE A 6 9.29 -17.40 -19.34
N ARG A 7 8.41 -17.66 -18.37
CA ARG A 7 8.82 -18.05 -17.02
C ARG A 7 9.66 -19.32 -17.03
N LYS A 8 9.19 -20.34 -17.75
CA LYS A 8 9.91 -21.61 -17.90
C LYS A 8 11.27 -21.40 -18.56
N ALA A 9 11.32 -20.67 -19.68
CA ALA A 9 12.57 -20.39 -20.40
C ALA A 9 13.57 -19.61 -19.55
N PHE A 10 13.11 -18.66 -18.72
CA PHE A 10 13.95 -17.94 -17.77
C PHE A 10 14.62 -18.89 -16.78
N PHE A 11 13.85 -19.75 -16.11
CA PHE A 11 14.41 -20.67 -15.12
C PHE A 11 15.30 -21.73 -15.77
N GLU A 12 14.88 -22.33 -16.89
CA GLU A 12 15.72 -23.28 -17.64
C GLU A 12 17.04 -22.64 -18.09
N PHE A 13 17.00 -21.37 -18.52
CA PHE A 13 18.21 -20.63 -18.85
C PHE A 13 19.08 -20.44 -17.61
N MET A 14 18.56 -19.83 -16.54
CA MET A 14 19.35 -19.46 -15.36
C MET A 14 19.92 -20.67 -14.59
N THR A 15 19.19 -21.78 -14.54
CA THR A 15 19.54 -22.97 -13.75
C THR A 15 20.35 -24.01 -14.52
N ASP A 16 20.75 -23.73 -15.76
CA ASP A 16 21.55 -24.65 -16.55
C ASP A 16 22.97 -24.87 -15.97
N SER A 17 23.73 -25.79 -16.55
CA SER A 17 25.07 -26.12 -16.06
C SER A 17 26.11 -24.99 -16.21
N GLU A 18 25.89 -24.03 -17.11
CA GLU A 18 26.84 -22.92 -17.32
C GLU A 18 26.61 -21.79 -16.30
N ARG A 19 25.35 -21.41 -16.11
CA ARG A 19 24.93 -20.28 -15.27
C ARG A 19 24.73 -20.73 -13.83
N ASN A 20 24.16 -21.91 -13.60
CA ASN A 20 24.11 -22.58 -12.29
C ASN A 20 23.55 -21.67 -11.18
N HIS A 21 22.55 -20.85 -11.51
CA HIS A 21 21.79 -20.10 -10.52
C HIS A 21 20.86 -21.02 -9.78
N ILE A 22 20.57 -20.68 -8.53
CA ILE A 22 19.60 -21.39 -7.70
C ILE A 22 18.33 -20.57 -7.60
N GLU A 23 17.21 -21.20 -7.91
CA GLU A 23 15.90 -20.61 -7.69
C GLU A 23 15.65 -20.38 -6.20
N ILE A 24 15.28 -19.15 -5.85
CA ILE A 24 14.81 -18.78 -4.52
C ILE A 24 13.32 -18.44 -4.57
N PRO A 25 12.56 -18.68 -3.49
CA PRO A 25 11.13 -18.37 -3.50
C PRO A 25 10.90 -16.87 -3.65
N ASN A 26 9.76 -16.50 -4.24
CA ASN A 26 9.24 -15.14 -4.11
C ASN A 26 8.91 -14.86 -2.63
N ILE A 27 9.08 -13.62 -2.20
CA ILE A 27 8.63 -13.16 -0.89
C ILE A 27 7.27 -12.45 -0.99
N SER A 28 6.60 -12.30 0.15
CA SER A 28 5.36 -11.53 0.29
C SER A 28 5.54 -10.09 -0.21
N LEU A 29 4.47 -9.48 -0.71
CA LEU A 29 4.43 -8.05 -0.97
C LEU A 29 4.58 -7.23 0.32
N ILE A 30 4.36 -7.85 1.49
CA ILE A 30 4.44 -7.21 2.80
C ILE A 30 5.82 -7.53 3.43
N PRO A 31 6.71 -6.52 3.55
CA PRO A 31 7.98 -6.69 4.21
C PRO A 31 7.82 -7.19 5.65
N ILE A 32 8.63 -8.17 6.04
CA ILE A 32 8.65 -8.68 7.41
C ILE A 32 9.69 -7.87 8.20
N ASN A 33 9.26 -7.20 9.27
CA ASN A 33 10.12 -6.42 10.18
C ASN A 33 10.88 -5.25 9.53
N ASP A 34 10.39 -4.70 8.41
CA ASP A 34 10.98 -3.50 7.80
C ASP A 34 10.09 -2.27 8.09
N PRO A 35 10.59 -1.25 8.83
CA PRO A 35 9.82 -0.04 9.12
C PRO A 35 9.96 1.05 8.05
N THR A 36 10.78 0.84 7.02
CA THR A 36 11.17 1.87 6.04
C THR A 36 10.27 1.90 4.81
N ILE A 37 9.72 0.76 4.40
CA ILE A 37 8.83 0.65 3.24
C ILE A 37 7.54 -0.11 3.57
N LEU A 38 6.44 0.27 2.92
CA LEU A 38 5.13 -0.37 3.13
C LEU A 38 4.99 -1.68 2.34
N PHE A 39 5.57 -1.73 1.14
CA PHE A 39 5.50 -2.87 0.24
C PHE A 39 6.86 -3.19 -0.36
N THR A 40 7.12 -4.46 -0.66
CA THR A 40 8.28 -4.88 -1.46
C THR A 40 8.17 -4.27 -2.85
N ASN A 41 9.12 -3.40 -3.21
CA ASN A 41 9.09 -2.60 -4.44
C ASN A 41 10.06 -3.09 -5.53
N SER A 42 10.94 -4.05 -5.22
CA SER A 42 11.94 -4.59 -6.14
C SER A 42 12.33 -6.02 -5.77
N GLY A 43 12.95 -6.74 -6.73
CA GLY A 43 13.52 -8.07 -6.54
C GLY A 43 14.71 -8.10 -5.59
N MET A 44 15.50 -7.01 -5.54
CA MET A 44 16.69 -6.91 -4.72
C MET A 44 16.40 -6.77 -3.22
N PHE A 45 15.28 -6.15 -2.85
CA PHE A 45 14.96 -5.85 -1.45
C PHE A 45 15.20 -7.02 -0.45
N PRO A 46 14.74 -8.27 -0.70
CA PRO A 46 15.04 -9.41 0.18
C PRO A 46 16.52 -9.84 0.24
N LEU A 47 17.36 -9.33 -0.68
CA LEU A 47 18.74 -9.75 -0.87
C LEU A 47 19.78 -8.74 -0.35
N VAL A 48 19.35 -7.59 0.16
CA VAL A 48 20.22 -6.50 0.63
C VAL A 48 21.34 -6.95 1.59
N PRO A 49 21.08 -7.80 2.61
CA PRO A 49 22.16 -8.26 3.50
C PRO A 49 23.27 -8.99 2.74
N TYR A 50 22.91 -9.81 1.75
CA TYR A 50 23.87 -10.62 1.00
C TYR A 50 24.64 -9.80 -0.04
N LEU A 51 23.98 -8.83 -0.66
CA LEU A 51 24.63 -7.84 -1.54
C LEU A 51 25.65 -6.99 -0.77
N SER A 52 25.41 -6.77 0.52
CA SER A 52 26.33 -6.07 1.43
C SER A 52 27.54 -6.90 1.87
N GLY A 53 27.58 -8.21 1.58
CA GLY A 53 28.69 -9.09 1.89
C GLY A 53 28.35 -10.34 2.70
N GLU A 54 27.11 -10.47 3.19
CA GLU A 54 26.71 -11.66 3.94
C GLU A 54 26.57 -12.89 3.01
N PRO A 55 26.99 -14.09 3.46
CA PRO A 55 26.82 -15.28 2.65
C PRO A 55 25.35 -15.72 2.60
N HIS A 56 24.79 -15.85 1.40
CA HIS A 56 23.45 -16.42 1.24
C HIS A 56 23.48 -17.96 1.41
N PRO A 57 22.52 -18.57 2.14
CA PRO A 57 22.54 -20.00 2.44
C PRO A 57 22.43 -20.91 1.22
N LYS A 58 21.93 -20.39 0.09
CA LYS A 58 21.84 -21.10 -1.19
C LYS A 58 23.03 -20.84 -2.12
N GLY A 59 24.07 -20.13 -1.69
CA GLY A 59 25.23 -19.80 -2.53
C GLY A 59 25.13 -18.45 -3.21
N LYS A 60 25.95 -18.22 -4.24
CA LYS A 60 26.25 -16.87 -4.76
C LYS A 60 25.48 -16.47 -6.02
N ARG A 61 24.82 -17.41 -6.69
CA ARG A 61 24.06 -17.17 -7.92
C ARG A 61 22.60 -17.51 -7.67
N LEU A 62 21.73 -16.52 -7.71
CA LEU A 62 20.32 -16.66 -7.31
C LEU A 62 19.42 -16.14 -8.41
N CYS A 63 18.24 -16.73 -8.60
CA CYS A 63 17.24 -16.18 -9.50
C CYS A 63 15.82 -16.40 -8.96
N ASN A 64 14.89 -15.51 -9.29
CA ASN A 64 13.47 -15.70 -9.02
C ASN A 64 12.59 -14.82 -9.93
N PHE A 65 11.28 -14.91 -9.69
CA PHE A 65 10.34 -13.85 -10.03
C PHE A 65 9.83 -13.25 -8.73
N GLN A 66 10.14 -11.97 -8.49
CA GLN A 66 9.67 -11.27 -7.30
C GLN A 66 8.46 -10.40 -7.65
N ARG A 67 7.34 -10.62 -6.95
CA ARG A 67 6.20 -9.71 -6.99
C ARG A 67 6.61 -8.38 -6.35
N SER A 68 6.34 -7.27 -7.02
CA SER A 68 6.67 -5.93 -6.55
C SER A 68 5.46 -5.01 -6.67
N PHE A 69 5.36 -4.06 -5.75
CA PHE A 69 4.29 -3.06 -5.72
C PHE A 69 4.88 -1.65 -5.67
N ARG A 70 4.38 -0.76 -6.52
CA ARG A 70 4.72 0.67 -6.53
C ARG A 70 3.54 1.47 -6.01
N SER A 71 3.71 2.11 -4.86
CA SER A 71 2.65 2.82 -4.14
C SER A 71 2.75 4.34 -4.22
N ALA A 72 3.72 4.89 -4.96
CA ALA A 72 3.87 6.34 -5.01
C ALA A 72 2.68 6.95 -5.76
N PRO A 73 2.17 8.14 -5.35
CA PRO A 73 1.03 8.76 -6.01
C PRO A 73 1.21 8.92 -7.52
N LYS A 74 2.41 9.29 -7.98
CA LYS A 74 2.75 9.37 -9.41
C LYS A 74 2.59 8.04 -10.15
N ASP A 75 3.12 6.95 -9.58
CA ASP A 75 3.07 5.61 -10.19
C ASP A 75 1.62 5.11 -10.27
N ILE A 76 0.81 5.43 -9.26
CA ILE A 76 -0.61 5.08 -9.25
C ILE A 76 -1.41 5.93 -10.27
N ALA A 77 -1.04 7.20 -10.47
CA ALA A 77 -1.72 8.09 -11.41
C ALA A 77 -1.56 7.63 -12.87
N GLU A 78 -0.40 7.07 -13.23
CA GLU A 78 -0.10 6.53 -14.56
C GLU A 78 -0.92 5.28 -14.92
N ILE A 79 -1.46 4.58 -13.92
CA ILE A 79 -2.29 3.39 -14.14
C ILE A 79 -3.55 3.75 -14.93
N GLY A 80 -3.71 3.09 -16.07
CA GLY A 80 -4.74 3.38 -17.07
C GLY A 80 -4.14 3.56 -18.47
N ASP A 81 -2.82 3.75 -18.55
CA ASP A 81 -2.08 3.66 -19.81
C ASP A 81 -1.79 2.20 -20.22
N ASN A 82 -1.08 2.04 -21.33
CA ASN A 82 -0.81 0.74 -21.94
C ASN A 82 0.37 -0.06 -21.31
N ARG A 83 1.09 0.48 -20.31
CA ARG A 83 2.40 -0.06 -19.88
C ARG A 83 2.71 -0.01 -18.38
N HIS A 84 1.90 0.68 -17.58
CA HIS A 84 2.07 0.81 -16.14
C HIS A 84 1.06 -0.05 -15.36
N THR A 85 1.58 -0.69 -14.31
CA THR A 85 0.82 -1.57 -13.40
C THR A 85 1.27 -1.28 -11.97
N SER A 86 0.34 -1.25 -11.01
CA SER A 86 0.66 -1.01 -9.59
C SER A 86 1.41 -2.19 -8.98
N MET A 87 1.08 -3.41 -9.41
CA MET A 87 1.75 -4.65 -9.07
C MET A 87 2.28 -5.34 -10.33
N PHE A 88 3.54 -5.72 -10.32
CA PHE A 88 4.21 -6.41 -11.42
C PHE A 88 5.17 -7.49 -10.90
N GLU A 89 5.66 -8.32 -11.81
CA GLU A 89 6.68 -9.32 -11.50
C GLU A 89 8.03 -8.89 -12.07
N MET A 90 9.03 -8.85 -11.20
CA MET A 90 10.41 -8.59 -11.59
C MET A 90 11.15 -9.91 -11.73
N MET A 91 11.60 -10.21 -12.95
CA MET A 91 12.54 -11.29 -13.25
C MET A 91 13.90 -10.91 -12.66
N GLY A 92 14.35 -11.69 -11.68
CA GLY A 92 15.56 -11.38 -10.94
C GLY A 92 16.66 -12.39 -11.17
N ASN A 93 17.88 -11.92 -11.48
CA ASN A 93 19.08 -12.73 -11.32
C ASN A 93 20.19 -11.96 -10.61
N TRP A 94 20.83 -12.64 -9.66
CA TRP A 94 21.81 -12.04 -8.77
C TRP A 94 23.12 -12.77 -8.79
N SER A 95 24.20 -11.99 -8.88
CA SER A 95 25.56 -12.42 -8.58
C SER A 95 26.00 -11.78 -7.28
N LEU A 96 26.30 -12.59 -6.28
CA LEU A 96 26.81 -12.16 -4.98
C LEU A 96 28.34 -12.35 -4.96
N GLY A 97 29.04 -11.49 -5.70
CA GLY A 97 30.50 -11.54 -5.80
C GLY A 97 31.06 -12.74 -6.58
N ASP A 98 30.37 -13.22 -7.62
CA ASP A 98 30.80 -14.38 -8.41
C ASP A 98 31.12 -14.07 -9.88
N TYR A 99 30.18 -13.45 -10.59
CA TYR A 99 30.37 -12.89 -11.93
C TYR A 99 29.93 -11.42 -11.99
N PHE A 100 30.28 -10.72 -13.07
CA PHE A 100 29.99 -9.29 -13.26
C PHE A 100 29.59 -8.99 -14.71
N LYS A 101 29.90 -7.78 -15.22
CA LYS A 101 29.50 -7.25 -16.53
C LYS A 101 29.80 -8.21 -17.69
N GLU A 102 30.97 -8.83 -17.70
CA GLU A 102 31.48 -9.68 -18.78
C GLU A 102 30.66 -10.96 -19.00
N LYS A 103 29.87 -11.36 -17.98
CA LYS A 103 28.94 -12.48 -18.07
C LYS A 103 27.49 -11.99 -18.17
N GLN A 104 27.12 -11.00 -17.37
CA GLN A 104 25.74 -10.51 -17.33
C GLN A 104 25.27 -9.97 -18.69
N ILE A 105 26.04 -9.10 -19.33
CA ILE A 105 25.64 -8.43 -20.57
C ILE A 105 25.42 -9.45 -21.72
N PRO A 106 26.35 -10.39 -21.99
CA PRO A 106 26.10 -11.43 -22.98
C PRO A 106 24.91 -12.34 -22.64
N TRP A 107 24.75 -12.72 -21.36
CA TRP A 107 23.68 -13.64 -20.96
C TRP A 107 22.28 -13.00 -21.06
N VAL A 108 22.11 -11.75 -20.65
CA VAL A 108 20.81 -11.08 -20.75
C VAL A 108 20.41 -10.85 -22.21
N PHE A 109 21.36 -10.49 -23.07
CA PHE A 109 21.10 -10.36 -24.50
C PHE A 109 20.69 -11.70 -25.13
N GLU A 110 21.39 -12.78 -24.79
CA GLU A 110 21.05 -14.13 -25.25
C GLU A 110 19.67 -14.57 -24.76
N LEU A 111 19.35 -14.34 -23.48
CA LEU A 111 18.05 -14.64 -22.90
C LEU A 111 16.94 -13.94 -23.69
N TYR A 112 17.06 -12.62 -23.91
CA TYR A 112 16.03 -11.83 -24.57
C TYR A 112 15.86 -12.20 -26.05
N THR A 113 16.96 -12.45 -26.75
CA THR A 113 16.92 -12.71 -28.19
C THR A 113 16.62 -14.17 -28.51
N LYS A 114 17.42 -15.11 -27.99
CA LYS A 114 17.29 -16.53 -28.34
C LYS A 114 16.19 -17.25 -27.57
N HIS A 115 15.99 -16.91 -26.29
CA HIS A 115 15.07 -17.65 -25.43
C HIS A 115 13.68 -17.00 -25.35
N PHE A 116 13.59 -15.67 -25.38
CA PHE A 116 12.29 -14.97 -25.43
C PHE A 116 11.84 -14.59 -26.84
N GLY A 117 12.73 -14.77 -27.83
CA GLY A 117 12.43 -14.56 -29.25
C GLY A 117 12.30 -13.09 -29.65
N LEU A 118 12.89 -12.16 -28.87
CA LEU A 118 12.88 -10.75 -29.24
C LEU A 118 13.85 -10.49 -30.39
N ASP A 119 13.43 -9.65 -31.32
CA ASP A 119 14.26 -9.21 -32.45
C ASP A 119 15.46 -8.39 -31.94
N PRO A 120 16.71 -8.85 -32.15
CA PRO A 120 17.89 -8.12 -31.70
C PRO A 120 18.07 -6.76 -32.39
N GLU A 121 17.53 -6.55 -33.60
CA GLU A 121 17.59 -5.26 -34.31
C GLU A 121 16.69 -4.20 -33.67
N ARG A 122 15.83 -4.59 -32.72
CA ARG A 122 14.94 -3.68 -31.99
C ARG A 122 15.43 -3.41 -30.57
N LEU A 123 16.61 -3.92 -30.20
CA LEU A 123 17.22 -3.67 -28.89
C LEU A 123 18.13 -2.43 -28.91
N TYR A 124 17.99 -1.64 -27.86
CA TYR A 124 18.76 -0.44 -27.55
C TYR A 124 19.14 -0.47 -26.08
N VAL A 125 20.23 0.18 -25.70
CA VAL A 125 20.71 0.15 -24.32
C VAL A 125 21.13 1.52 -23.82
N SER A 126 20.82 1.78 -22.54
CA SER A 126 21.38 2.88 -21.78
C SER A 126 22.57 2.39 -20.94
N VAL A 127 23.51 3.29 -20.65
CA VAL A 127 24.68 3.01 -19.80
C VAL A 127 25.00 4.23 -18.93
N TRP A 128 25.61 4.00 -17.77
CA TRP A 128 26.07 5.07 -16.89
C TRP A 128 27.00 6.05 -17.62
N GLY A 129 26.56 7.30 -17.76
CA GLY A 129 27.23 8.40 -18.46
C GLY A 129 28.42 9.01 -17.70
N GLY A 130 28.53 8.75 -16.40
CA GLY A 130 29.57 9.31 -15.54
C GLY A 130 29.14 10.57 -14.79
N ASP A 131 29.80 10.83 -13.67
CA ASP A 131 29.77 12.10 -12.95
C ASP A 131 31.17 12.46 -12.41
N ASP A 132 31.25 13.49 -11.57
CA ASP A 132 32.50 13.96 -10.96
C ASP A 132 33.17 12.93 -10.03
N VAL A 133 32.44 11.90 -9.58
CA VAL A 133 32.89 10.91 -8.59
C VAL A 133 33.16 9.55 -9.25
N VAL A 134 32.26 9.11 -10.12
CA VAL A 134 32.33 7.82 -10.81
C VAL A 134 32.28 8.05 -12.31
N GLY A 135 33.39 7.75 -12.99
CA GLY A 135 33.50 7.88 -14.44
C GLY A 135 32.50 6.99 -15.20
N ARG A 136 32.32 7.33 -16.49
CA ARG A 136 31.44 6.62 -17.42
C ARG A 136 31.75 5.12 -17.49
N ASP A 137 30.72 4.32 -17.68
CA ASP A 137 30.85 2.87 -17.80
C ASP A 137 31.28 2.40 -19.20
N ASP A 138 32.51 2.76 -19.59
CA ASP A 138 33.10 2.34 -20.87
C ASP A 138 33.23 0.81 -21.01
N VAL A 139 33.28 0.07 -19.89
CA VAL A 139 33.31 -1.41 -19.91
C VAL A 139 32.00 -1.96 -20.47
N SER A 140 30.86 -1.47 -20.00
CA SER A 140 29.55 -1.87 -20.53
C SER A 140 29.38 -1.45 -21.99
N ILE A 141 29.85 -0.25 -22.37
CA ILE A 141 29.82 0.23 -23.75
C ILE A 141 30.51 -0.76 -24.70
N GLU A 142 31.75 -1.14 -24.40
CA GLU A 142 32.51 -2.04 -25.27
C GLU A 142 31.92 -3.46 -25.28
N LEU A 143 31.45 -3.97 -24.14
CA LEU A 143 30.77 -5.28 -24.08
C LEU A 143 29.49 -5.30 -24.93
N TRP A 144 28.69 -4.23 -24.89
CA TRP A 144 27.49 -4.13 -25.71
C TRP A 144 27.82 -4.12 -27.21
N LYS A 145 28.82 -3.33 -27.64
CA LYS A 145 29.30 -3.35 -29.03
C LYS A 145 29.70 -4.75 -29.47
N GLU A 146 30.45 -5.47 -28.64
CA GLU A 146 30.86 -6.85 -28.92
C GLU A 146 29.66 -7.80 -29.04
N VAL A 147 28.68 -7.70 -28.15
CA VAL A 147 27.49 -8.54 -28.12
C VAL A 147 26.60 -8.32 -29.35
N PHE A 148 26.33 -7.06 -29.71
CA PHE A 148 25.60 -6.73 -30.94
C PHE A 148 26.34 -7.24 -32.18
N LYS A 149 27.67 -7.02 -32.25
CA LYS A 149 28.50 -7.47 -33.36
C LYS A 149 28.49 -9.00 -33.52
N LYS A 150 28.48 -9.76 -32.43
CA LYS A 150 28.34 -11.23 -32.46
C LYS A 150 27.03 -11.70 -33.09
N HIS A 151 26.01 -10.84 -33.10
CA HIS A 151 24.70 -11.09 -33.70
C HIS A 151 24.52 -10.38 -35.05
N GLY A 152 25.61 -9.89 -35.64
CA GLY A 152 25.59 -9.26 -36.97
C GLY A 152 25.07 -7.83 -37.00
N ILE A 153 24.93 -7.18 -35.84
CA ILE A 153 24.41 -5.81 -35.72
C ILE A 153 25.58 -4.86 -35.48
N GLU A 154 25.71 -3.85 -36.31
CA GLU A 154 26.62 -2.73 -36.08
C GLU A 154 25.97 -1.77 -35.07
N ALA A 155 26.47 -1.81 -33.83
CA ALA A 155 26.03 -0.95 -32.74
C ALA A 155 27.16 -0.02 -32.33
N GLU A 156 26.90 1.28 -32.36
CA GLU A 156 27.81 2.33 -31.96
C GLU A 156 27.26 3.14 -30.78
N PHE A 157 28.20 3.76 -30.06
CA PHE A 157 27.92 4.67 -28.97
C PHE A 157 27.80 6.11 -29.49
N THR A 158 26.92 6.91 -28.89
CA THR A 158 26.81 8.35 -29.10
C THR A 158 26.47 9.05 -27.81
N GLU A 159 27.05 10.23 -27.58
CA GLU A 159 26.67 11.12 -26.46
C GLU A 159 25.34 11.83 -26.72
N ASP A 160 24.94 11.93 -27.99
CA ASP A 160 23.67 12.54 -28.39
C ASP A 160 22.54 11.53 -28.20
N ILE A 161 21.89 11.60 -27.04
CA ILE A 161 20.77 10.72 -26.65
C ILE A 161 19.54 10.87 -27.56
N THR A 162 19.45 11.97 -28.32
CA THR A 162 18.35 12.22 -29.26
C THR A 162 18.58 11.59 -30.62
N ASN A 163 19.78 11.03 -30.85
CA ASN A 163 20.16 10.39 -32.11
C ASN A 163 19.62 8.97 -32.20
N ILE A 164 18.30 8.87 -32.27
CA ILE A 164 17.53 7.64 -32.39
C ILE A 164 16.79 7.63 -33.73
N PRO A 165 16.43 6.45 -34.26
CA PRO A 165 15.59 6.41 -35.46
C PRO A 165 14.19 6.95 -35.14
N THR A 166 13.47 7.47 -36.14
CA THR A 166 12.09 8.01 -35.99
C THR A 166 11.00 7.02 -36.42
N ASP A 167 11.39 5.91 -37.05
CA ASP A 167 10.50 4.80 -37.42
C ASP A 167 11.27 3.48 -37.54
N LEU A 168 10.58 2.37 -37.82
CA LEU A 168 11.20 1.04 -37.97
C LEU A 168 12.04 0.89 -39.26
N GLU A 169 11.81 1.71 -40.29
CA GLU A 169 12.57 1.62 -41.54
C GLU A 169 13.95 2.26 -41.40
N THR A 170 13.98 3.47 -40.82
CA THR A 170 15.23 4.17 -40.46
C THR A 170 16.03 3.38 -39.43
N ALA A 171 15.38 2.69 -38.50
CA ALA A 171 16.01 1.84 -37.48
C ALA A 171 16.90 0.74 -38.08
N LYS A 172 16.55 0.17 -39.24
CA LYS A 172 17.32 -0.91 -39.90
C LYS A 172 18.73 -0.49 -40.29
N THR A 173 18.92 0.78 -40.63
CA THR A 173 20.21 1.35 -41.02
C THR A 173 20.85 2.20 -39.93
N HIS A 174 20.16 2.37 -38.79
CA HIS A 174 20.64 3.19 -37.69
C HIS A 174 21.67 2.44 -36.86
N LYS A 175 22.86 3.03 -36.76
CA LYS A 175 24.00 2.41 -36.06
C LYS A 175 24.06 2.72 -34.57
N PHE A 176 23.50 3.84 -34.11
CA PHE A 176 23.59 4.22 -32.70
C PHE A 176 22.58 3.43 -31.87
N ARG A 177 23.08 2.67 -30.90
CA ARG A 177 22.26 1.78 -30.06
C ARG A 177 22.62 1.83 -28.58
N ILE A 178 23.67 2.56 -28.23
CA ILE A 178 24.23 2.63 -26.88
C ILE A 178 24.29 4.11 -26.50
N PHE A 179 23.55 4.48 -25.45
CA PHE A 179 23.35 5.88 -25.06
C PHE A 179 23.70 6.10 -23.59
N PRO A 180 24.44 7.17 -23.25
CA PRO A 180 24.77 7.50 -21.88
C PRO A 180 23.63 8.27 -21.22
N TYR A 181 23.25 7.90 -20.00
CA TYR A 181 22.39 8.73 -19.16
C TYR A 181 23.04 9.07 -17.81
N GLY A 182 22.55 10.14 -17.20
CA GLY A 182 23.02 10.67 -15.93
C GLY A 182 22.44 9.95 -14.71
N LYS A 183 22.64 10.56 -13.53
CA LYS A 183 22.31 9.99 -12.21
C LYS A 183 20.85 9.60 -12.05
N SER A 184 19.94 10.32 -12.72
CA SER A 184 18.50 10.05 -12.71
C SER A 184 18.14 8.66 -13.24
N ASP A 185 18.90 8.17 -14.21
CA ASP A 185 18.51 6.99 -15.01
C ASP A 185 19.49 5.84 -14.82
N ASN A 186 20.81 6.10 -14.94
CA ASN A 186 21.82 5.02 -14.93
C ASN A 186 22.68 4.93 -13.66
N TRP A 187 22.27 5.57 -12.57
CA TRP A 187 22.85 5.32 -11.24
C TRP A 187 21.78 4.77 -10.30
N TRP A 188 21.94 3.51 -9.91
CA TRP A 188 21.03 2.91 -8.94
C TRP A 188 21.62 2.99 -7.54
N GLN A 189 20.79 3.38 -6.56
CA GLN A 189 21.10 3.32 -5.14
C GLN A 189 19.84 3.03 -4.33
N ARG A 190 19.98 2.32 -3.20
CA ARG A 190 18.82 1.93 -2.36
C ARG A 190 18.22 3.11 -1.60
N GLY A 191 19.05 4.06 -1.20
CA GLY A 191 18.68 5.20 -0.39
C GLY A 191 19.82 6.22 -0.29
N GLU A 192 19.64 7.21 0.56
CA GLU A 192 20.56 8.35 0.75
C GLU A 192 21.19 8.39 2.16
N ALA A 193 21.40 7.22 2.77
CA ALA A 193 21.97 7.10 4.12
C ALA A 193 23.38 6.47 4.09
N PRO A 194 24.20 6.69 5.12
CA PRO A 194 25.42 5.92 5.31
C PRO A 194 25.16 4.42 5.26
N GLY A 195 26.05 3.70 4.59
CA GLY A 195 25.98 2.26 4.41
C GLY A 195 25.16 1.78 3.22
N GLU A 196 24.47 2.68 2.51
CA GLU A 196 23.69 2.33 1.34
C GLU A 196 24.55 1.81 0.19
N LEU A 197 24.01 0.84 -0.55
CA LEU A 197 24.66 0.26 -1.73
C LEU A 197 24.26 1.04 -2.97
N GLY A 198 25.18 1.13 -3.93
CA GLY A 198 24.91 1.73 -5.23
C GLY A 198 25.89 1.27 -6.31
N GLY A 199 25.59 1.66 -7.54
CA GLY A 199 26.47 1.43 -8.67
C GLY A 199 25.87 1.86 -10.02
N PRO A 200 26.73 1.88 -11.06
CA PRO A 200 26.29 2.14 -12.41
C PRO A 200 25.31 1.05 -12.87
N SER A 201 24.36 1.43 -13.70
CA SER A 201 23.43 0.49 -14.33
C SER A 201 23.51 0.55 -15.85
N SER A 202 22.96 -0.47 -16.49
CA SER A 202 22.73 -0.50 -17.92
C SER A 202 21.37 -1.13 -18.19
N GLU A 203 20.49 -0.36 -18.82
CA GLU A 203 19.12 -0.76 -19.10
C GLU A 203 18.96 -1.17 -20.56
N ILE A 204 17.97 -2.01 -20.81
CA ILE A 204 17.66 -2.58 -22.11
C ILE A 204 16.27 -2.11 -22.52
N PHE A 205 16.21 -1.44 -23.65
CA PHE A 205 15.00 -0.92 -24.26
C PHE A 205 14.65 -1.71 -25.51
N TYR A 206 13.36 -1.93 -25.73
CA TYR A 206 12.83 -2.53 -26.95
C TYR A 206 12.03 -1.49 -27.73
N ASP A 207 12.37 -1.30 -29.01
CA ASP A 207 11.63 -0.41 -29.92
C ASP A 207 10.32 -1.08 -30.34
N LEU A 208 9.17 -0.58 -29.87
CA LEU A 208 7.83 -1.07 -30.26
C LEU A 208 7.42 -0.62 -31.67
N GLY A 209 8.12 0.34 -32.26
CA GLY A 209 7.92 0.83 -33.62
C GLY A 209 6.71 1.75 -33.79
N GLN A 210 6.09 2.18 -32.70
CA GLN A 210 4.90 3.03 -32.69
C GLN A 210 5.07 4.16 -31.69
N ILE A 211 4.87 5.40 -32.13
CA ILE A 211 4.78 6.56 -31.25
C ILE A 211 3.34 6.63 -30.75
N ALA A 212 3.16 6.58 -29.43
CA ALA A 212 1.87 6.71 -28.77
C ALA A 212 1.55 8.17 -28.45
N VAL A 213 2.57 8.96 -28.10
CA VAL A 213 2.47 10.39 -27.76
C VAL A 213 3.49 11.16 -28.58
N GLU A 214 3.02 12.15 -29.34
CA GLU A 214 3.89 13.05 -30.11
C GLU A 214 4.55 14.06 -29.18
N GLN A 215 5.83 14.35 -29.40
CA GLN A 215 6.64 15.28 -28.61
C GLN A 215 7.75 15.93 -29.44
N ASP A 216 8.37 16.97 -28.88
CA ASP A 216 9.39 17.78 -29.57
C ASP A 216 10.77 17.11 -29.62
N GLU A 217 11.14 16.37 -28.57
CA GLU A 217 12.43 15.68 -28.45
C GLU A 217 12.20 14.20 -28.17
N TYR A 218 12.88 13.31 -28.90
CA TYR A 218 12.75 11.86 -28.74
C TYR A 218 14.06 11.23 -28.28
N HIS A 219 14.00 10.25 -27.38
CA HIS A 219 15.12 9.41 -26.96
C HIS A 219 14.63 8.06 -26.41
N ILE A 220 15.52 7.10 -26.16
CA ILE A 220 15.08 5.73 -25.81
C ILE A 220 14.36 5.61 -24.45
N ASN A 221 14.58 6.55 -23.53
CA ASN A 221 13.89 6.62 -22.22
C ASN A 221 12.83 7.73 -22.15
N ASP A 222 12.14 8.02 -23.26
CA ASP A 222 11.14 9.10 -23.32
C ASP A 222 9.69 8.61 -23.08
N ASP A 223 8.77 9.56 -22.99
CA ASP A 223 7.34 9.32 -22.79
C ASP A 223 6.57 9.10 -24.11
N SER A 224 7.25 9.06 -25.26
CA SER A 224 6.60 8.87 -26.58
C SER A 224 5.91 7.53 -26.68
N GLY A 225 6.34 6.61 -25.81
CA GLY A 225 5.80 5.28 -25.70
C GLY A 225 6.32 4.31 -26.76
N ARG A 226 7.25 4.74 -27.62
CA ARG A 226 7.87 3.90 -28.63
C ARG A 226 8.86 2.91 -28.04
N PHE A 227 9.78 3.37 -27.22
CA PHE A 227 10.73 2.50 -26.55
C PHE A 227 10.15 2.09 -25.21
N ILE A 228 10.45 0.85 -24.80
CA ILE A 228 10.06 0.38 -23.48
C ILE A 228 11.22 -0.33 -22.80
N GLU A 229 11.55 0.10 -21.59
CA GLU A 229 12.54 -0.55 -20.75
C GLU A 229 12.01 -1.94 -20.35
N ILE A 230 12.73 -2.99 -20.76
CA ILE A 230 12.39 -4.39 -20.49
C ILE A 230 13.32 -5.02 -19.47
N GLY A 231 14.42 -4.37 -19.09
CA GLY A 231 15.21 -4.79 -17.93
C GLY A 231 16.43 -3.94 -17.66
N ASN A 232 16.93 -4.03 -16.42
CA ASN A 232 18.02 -3.23 -15.90
C ASN A 232 19.06 -4.12 -15.23
N SER A 233 20.32 -4.02 -15.66
CA SER A 233 21.46 -4.63 -14.98
C SER A 233 22.17 -3.59 -14.13
N VAL A 234 21.97 -3.64 -12.81
CA VAL A 234 22.68 -2.82 -11.84
C VAL A 234 23.98 -3.51 -11.43
N PHE A 235 25.10 -2.81 -11.62
CA PHE A 235 26.43 -3.29 -11.29
C PHE A 235 26.88 -2.72 -9.95
N MET A 236 26.26 -3.23 -8.87
CA MET A 236 26.53 -2.79 -7.50
C MET A 236 27.98 -3.07 -7.09
N GLU A 237 28.75 -2.01 -6.94
CA GLU A 237 30.17 -2.07 -6.58
C GLU A 237 30.62 -0.91 -5.67
N TYR A 238 29.67 -0.14 -5.15
CA TYR A 238 29.90 0.97 -4.23
C TYR A 238 29.02 0.89 -2.98
N LYS A 239 29.54 1.45 -1.89
CA LYS A 239 28.86 1.66 -0.63
C LYS A 239 29.11 3.09 -0.15
N LEU A 240 28.06 3.74 0.34
CA LEU A 240 28.15 5.08 0.89
C LEU A 240 28.79 5.03 2.28
N ASP A 241 29.83 5.82 2.54
CA ASP A 241 30.44 5.94 3.85
C ASP A 241 29.70 6.96 4.75
N GLU A 242 30.18 7.11 5.99
CA GLU A 242 29.61 8.04 6.98
C GLU A 242 29.75 9.51 6.55
N GLU A 243 30.75 9.81 5.72
CA GLU A 243 30.99 11.12 5.13
C GLU A 243 30.23 11.34 3.81
N MET A 244 29.32 10.42 3.45
CA MET A 244 28.50 10.46 2.23
C MET A 244 29.31 10.36 0.92
N ASN A 245 30.45 9.69 0.96
CA ASN A 245 31.28 9.42 -0.22
C ASN A 245 31.16 7.96 -0.65
N TRP A 246 31.25 7.73 -1.96
CA TRP A 246 31.21 6.40 -2.54
C TRP A 246 32.54 5.66 -2.36
N GLN A 247 32.52 4.58 -1.59
CA GLN A 247 33.64 3.66 -1.42
C GLN A 247 33.40 2.38 -2.21
N ARG A 248 34.47 1.80 -2.75
CA ARG A 248 34.37 0.51 -3.46
C ARG A 248 34.00 -0.62 -2.50
N LEU A 249 33.02 -1.43 -2.87
CA LEU A 249 32.69 -2.67 -2.18
C LEU A 249 33.82 -3.70 -2.38
N SER A 250 34.02 -4.55 -1.37
CA SER A 250 34.95 -5.68 -1.45
C SER A 250 34.51 -6.75 -2.45
N GLN A 251 33.19 -6.86 -2.69
CA GLN A 251 32.58 -7.73 -3.68
C GLN A 251 31.86 -6.90 -4.74
N ARG A 252 31.89 -7.38 -6.00
CA ARG A 252 31.14 -6.80 -7.11
C ARG A 252 29.92 -7.65 -7.38
N ASN A 253 28.75 -7.03 -7.32
CA ASN A 253 27.48 -7.73 -7.46
C ASN A 253 26.81 -7.40 -8.78
N VAL A 254 25.99 -8.32 -9.25
CA VAL A 254 25.01 -8.05 -10.30
C VAL A 254 23.64 -8.16 -9.67
N ASP A 255 22.82 -7.14 -9.87
CA ASP A 255 21.39 -7.15 -9.62
C ASP A 255 20.68 -6.86 -10.93
N PHE A 256 20.08 -7.90 -11.51
CA PHE A 256 19.28 -7.76 -12.70
C PHE A 256 17.81 -7.77 -12.34
N GLY A 257 17.06 -6.78 -12.84
CA GLY A 257 15.60 -6.72 -12.77
C GLY A 257 15.00 -6.57 -14.16
N GLY A 258 14.33 -7.61 -14.67
CA GLY A 258 13.56 -7.57 -15.91
C GLY A 258 12.07 -7.40 -15.64
N GLY A 259 11.39 -6.49 -16.35
CA GLY A 259 9.94 -6.32 -16.22
C GLY A 259 9.20 -7.44 -16.94
N PHE A 260 8.66 -8.42 -16.22
CA PHE A 260 8.07 -9.63 -16.82
C PHE A 260 6.89 -9.28 -17.74
N GLU A 261 5.95 -8.46 -17.26
CA GLU A 261 4.78 -8.01 -18.01
C GLU A 261 5.19 -7.34 -19.34
N ARG A 262 6.24 -6.49 -19.30
CA ARG A 262 6.76 -5.79 -20.48
C ARG A 262 7.45 -6.73 -21.46
N VAL A 263 8.21 -7.70 -20.97
CA VAL A 263 8.83 -8.74 -21.82
C VAL A 263 7.77 -9.63 -22.47
N VAL A 264 6.72 -10.01 -21.74
CA VAL A 264 5.58 -10.76 -22.27
C VAL A 264 4.89 -9.98 -23.37
N MET A 265 4.63 -8.69 -23.14
CA MET A 265 4.05 -7.77 -24.14
C MET A 265 4.89 -7.74 -25.42
N CYS A 266 6.21 -7.50 -25.30
CA CYS A 266 7.11 -7.45 -26.45
C CYS A 266 7.17 -8.79 -27.21
N SER A 267 7.29 -9.91 -26.49
CA SER A 267 7.38 -11.25 -27.08
C SER A 267 6.07 -11.69 -27.77
N GLN A 268 4.93 -11.09 -27.43
CA GLN A 268 3.65 -11.30 -28.11
C GLN A 268 3.40 -10.32 -29.25
N GLY A 269 4.34 -9.41 -29.54
CA GLY A 269 4.18 -8.37 -30.54
C GLY A 269 3.06 -7.39 -30.20
N LYS A 270 2.83 -7.17 -28.90
CA LYS A 270 1.82 -6.22 -28.39
C LYS A 270 2.49 -4.91 -28.01
N THR A 271 1.68 -3.85 -28.00
CA THR A 271 2.06 -2.53 -27.48
C THR A 271 1.27 -2.18 -26.21
N ASP A 272 0.46 -3.12 -25.71
CA ASP A 272 -0.42 -2.94 -24.57
C ASP A 272 -0.30 -4.16 -23.67
N ILE A 273 0.15 -3.97 -22.43
CA ILE A 273 0.32 -5.05 -21.44
C ILE A 273 -1.02 -5.75 -21.17
N PHE A 274 -2.14 -5.02 -21.25
CA PHE A 274 -3.46 -5.55 -20.95
C PHE A 274 -4.01 -6.45 -22.07
N GLU A 275 -3.39 -6.45 -23.25
CA GLU A 275 -3.68 -7.38 -24.35
C GLU A 275 -2.86 -8.68 -24.29
N THR A 276 -2.02 -8.83 -23.27
CA THR A 276 -1.25 -10.06 -23.06
C THR A 276 -2.09 -11.15 -22.41
N ASP A 277 -1.64 -12.39 -22.54
CA ASP A 277 -2.25 -13.53 -21.84
C ASP A 277 -2.24 -13.43 -20.31
N LEU A 278 -1.53 -12.47 -19.72
CA LEU A 278 -1.60 -12.15 -18.29
C LEU A 278 -2.91 -11.45 -17.91
N TYR A 279 -3.43 -10.59 -18.78
CA TYR A 279 -4.55 -9.69 -18.47
C TYR A 279 -5.80 -9.89 -19.33
N VAL A 280 -5.68 -10.51 -20.51
CA VAL A 280 -6.83 -10.81 -21.38
C VAL A 280 -8.00 -11.47 -20.63
N PRO A 281 -7.79 -12.48 -19.73
CA PRO A 281 -8.90 -13.05 -18.96
C PRO A 281 -9.66 -12.05 -18.07
N LEU A 282 -8.96 -11.04 -17.53
CA LEU A 282 -9.60 -9.96 -16.77
C LEU A 282 -10.33 -9.00 -17.70
N ILE A 283 -9.70 -8.58 -18.80
CA ILE A 283 -10.31 -7.67 -19.77
C ILE A 283 -11.60 -8.27 -20.34
N GLU A 284 -11.58 -9.53 -20.77
CA GLU A 284 -12.78 -10.24 -21.25
C GLU A 284 -13.88 -10.33 -20.18
N ARG A 285 -13.50 -10.50 -18.90
CA ARG A 285 -14.45 -10.48 -17.78
C ARG A 285 -15.09 -9.10 -17.61
N ILE A 286 -14.32 -8.02 -17.76
CA ILE A 286 -14.78 -6.64 -17.67
C ILE A 286 -15.69 -6.30 -18.86
N GLU A 287 -15.33 -6.70 -20.08
CA GLU A 287 -16.19 -6.54 -21.27
C GLU A 287 -17.53 -7.26 -21.09
N LYS A 288 -17.52 -8.47 -20.53
CA LYS A 288 -18.74 -9.22 -20.22
C LYS A 288 -19.62 -8.53 -19.17
N LEU A 289 -19.00 -7.96 -18.14
CA LEU A 289 -19.71 -7.26 -17.06
C LEU A 289 -20.30 -5.92 -17.52
N SER A 290 -19.58 -5.18 -18.36
CA SER A 290 -19.98 -3.85 -18.85
C SER A 290 -20.85 -3.89 -20.11
N GLY A 291 -20.72 -4.93 -20.94
CA GLY A 291 -21.25 -4.94 -22.30
C GLY A 291 -20.56 -3.94 -23.24
N LYS A 292 -19.42 -3.36 -22.85
CA LYS A 292 -18.62 -2.42 -23.65
C LYS A 292 -17.37 -3.13 -24.18
N PRO A 293 -16.85 -2.73 -25.36
CA PRO A 293 -15.61 -3.28 -25.89
C PRO A 293 -14.38 -2.60 -25.28
N TYR A 294 -13.31 -3.35 -25.09
CA TYR A 294 -12.02 -2.84 -24.61
C TYR A 294 -11.38 -1.85 -25.59
N LYS A 295 -11.49 -2.14 -26.89
CA LYS A 295 -11.00 -1.32 -28.00
C LYS A 295 -12.02 -1.33 -29.13
N ASP A 296 -12.06 -0.27 -29.92
CA ASP A 296 -12.85 -0.23 -31.17
C ASP A 296 -11.93 -0.44 -32.37
N ASN A 297 -12.18 -1.48 -33.17
CA ASN A 297 -11.37 -1.87 -34.32
C ASN A 297 -9.84 -1.92 -34.06
N GLY A 298 -9.43 -2.26 -32.83
CA GLY A 298 -8.02 -2.34 -32.42
C GLY A 298 -7.41 -1.04 -31.90
N SER A 299 -8.17 0.05 -31.86
CA SER A 299 -7.77 1.35 -31.29
C SER A 299 -8.42 1.59 -29.93
N GLU A 300 -7.76 2.38 -29.08
CA GLU A 300 -8.30 2.80 -27.79
C GLU A 300 -9.60 3.58 -27.96
N ASN A 301 -10.47 3.49 -26.95
CA ASN A 301 -11.74 4.20 -26.86
C ASN A 301 -11.93 4.77 -25.44
N GLU A 302 -13.04 5.46 -25.19
CA GLU A 302 -13.37 6.09 -23.91
C GLU A 302 -13.39 5.12 -22.69
N PHE A 303 -13.47 3.81 -22.92
CA PHE A 303 -13.52 2.77 -21.89
C PHE A 303 -12.17 2.11 -21.62
N THR A 304 -11.22 2.17 -22.56
CA THR A 304 -9.96 1.40 -22.51
C THR A 304 -9.21 1.64 -21.21
N SER A 305 -8.96 2.90 -20.86
CA SER A 305 -8.25 3.27 -19.62
C SER A 305 -8.99 2.77 -18.36
N SER A 306 -10.31 2.86 -18.34
CA SER A 306 -11.13 2.38 -17.22
C SER A 306 -11.00 0.87 -17.02
N MET A 307 -10.99 0.09 -18.11
CA MET A 307 -10.81 -1.36 -18.03
C MET A 307 -9.41 -1.76 -17.55
N ARG A 308 -8.37 -1.02 -17.96
CA ARG A 308 -6.99 -1.21 -17.48
C ARG A 308 -6.87 -0.98 -15.97
N ILE A 309 -7.45 0.11 -15.46
CA ILE A 309 -7.48 0.41 -14.02
C ILE A 309 -8.18 -0.72 -13.25
N LEU A 310 -9.34 -1.19 -13.72
CA LEU A 310 -10.05 -2.30 -13.09
C LEU A 310 -9.20 -3.58 -13.06
N ALA A 311 -8.55 -3.93 -14.17
CA ALA A 311 -7.74 -5.15 -14.28
C ALA A 311 -6.49 -5.09 -13.38
N ASP A 312 -5.76 -3.97 -13.38
CA ASP A 312 -4.59 -3.75 -12.54
C ASP A 312 -4.96 -3.82 -11.05
N HIS A 313 -5.92 -3.02 -10.62
CA HIS A 313 -6.26 -2.90 -9.21
C HIS A 313 -6.91 -4.17 -8.66
N ALA A 314 -7.62 -4.94 -9.48
CA ALA A 314 -8.11 -6.27 -9.11
C ALA A 314 -6.96 -7.24 -8.84
N ARG A 315 -5.94 -7.28 -9.72
CA ARG A 315 -4.74 -8.12 -9.54
C ARG A 315 -3.99 -7.72 -8.27
N ALA A 316 -3.65 -6.44 -8.13
CA ALA A 316 -2.91 -5.93 -6.97
C ALA A 316 -3.66 -6.17 -5.65
N SER A 317 -4.95 -5.83 -5.59
CA SER A 317 -5.74 -5.97 -4.36
C SER A 317 -5.87 -7.45 -3.95
N SER A 318 -6.02 -8.36 -4.92
CA SER A 318 -6.10 -9.80 -4.66
C SER A 318 -4.83 -10.33 -4.02
N PHE A 319 -3.66 -9.94 -4.54
CA PHE A 319 -2.38 -10.35 -3.95
C PHE A 319 -2.12 -9.73 -2.58
N ILE A 320 -2.44 -8.45 -2.38
CA ILE A 320 -2.28 -7.79 -1.09
C ILE A 320 -3.15 -8.46 -0.01
N ILE A 321 -4.39 -8.87 -0.35
CA ILE A 321 -5.25 -9.61 0.58
C ILE A 321 -4.74 -11.03 0.82
N ALA A 322 -4.23 -11.70 -0.23
CA ALA A 322 -3.61 -13.02 -0.09
C ALA A 322 -2.37 -13.02 0.82
N ASP A 323 -1.66 -11.90 0.87
CA ASP A 323 -0.53 -11.67 1.78
C ASP A 323 -0.97 -11.19 3.19
N GLY A 324 -2.27 -11.20 3.48
CA GLY A 324 -2.83 -11.02 4.83
C GLY A 324 -3.26 -9.60 5.20
N ILE A 325 -3.25 -8.66 4.25
CA ILE A 325 -3.70 -7.28 4.50
C ILE A 325 -5.20 -7.13 4.23
N ILE A 326 -5.87 -6.40 5.10
CA ILE A 326 -7.30 -6.05 4.95
C ILE A 326 -7.48 -4.53 4.81
N PRO A 327 -8.56 -4.05 4.16
CA PRO A 327 -8.80 -2.62 3.97
C PRO A 327 -8.88 -1.83 5.30
N ALA A 328 -7.95 -0.90 5.53
CA ALA A 328 -7.81 -0.11 6.77
C ALA A 328 -7.67 1.39 6.52
N ASN A 329 -7.53 2.20 7.58
CA ASN A 329 -7.38 3.66 7.50
C ASN A 329 -5.91 4.12 7.46
N LYS A 330 -4.95 3.20 7.56
CA LYS A 330 -3.52 3.51 7.68
C LYS A 330 -2.67 2.48 6.92
N ASP A 331 -1.44 2.89 6.61
CA ASP A 331 -0.37 2.03 6.11
C ASP A 331 -0.82 1.19 4.89
N GLN A 332 -0.42 -0.08 4.79
CA GLN A 332 -0.78 -0.97 3.67
C GLN A 332 -2.29 -1.11 3.49
N GLY A 333 -3.04 -1.15 4.59
CA GLY A 333 -4.49 -1.26 4.53
C GLY A 333 -5.18 -0.01 3.96
N TYR A 334 -4.56 1.17 4.11
CA TYR A 334 -5.02 2.40 3.44
C TYR A 334 -4.84 2.29 1.93
N ILE A 335 -3.66 1.86 1.47
CA ILE A 335 -3.35 1.71 0.05
C ILE A 335 -4.30 0.69 -0.59
N LEU A 336 -4.44 -0.50 0.02
CA LEU A 336 -5.40 -1.52 -0.45
C LEU A 336 -6.81 -0.94 -0.58
N ARG A 337 -7.28 -0.23 0.44
CA ARG A 337 -8.59 0.41 0.41
C ARG A 337 -8.69 1.43 -0.72
N SER A 338 -7.67 2.25 -0.94
CA SER A 338 -7.64 3.26 -1.99
C SER A 338 -7.77 2.62 -3.37
N LEU A 339 -7.00 1.56 -3.66
CA LEU A 339 -7.10 0.80 -4.91
C LEU A 339 -8.50 0.24 -5.15
N ILE A 340 -9.08 -0.43 -4.14
CA ILE A 340 -10.42 -1.01 -4.24
C ILE A 340 -11.46 0.08 -4.52
N ARG A 341 -11.36 1.21 -3.82
CA ARG A 341 -12.29 2.32 -4.02
C ARG A 341 -12.13 2.92 -5.42
N ARG A 342 -10.90 3.19 -5.88
CA ARG A 342 -10.64 3.71 -7.23
C ARG A 342 -11.25 2.78 -8.28
N MET A 343 -11.07 1.47 -8.14
CA MET A 343 -11.71 0.45 -8.97
C MET A 343 -13.26 0.57 -8.97
N ILE A 344 -13.90 0.73 -7.79
CA ILE A 344 -15.37 0.90 -7.66
C ILE A 344 -15.87 2.22 -8.27
N ARG A 345 -15.09 3.30 -8.18
CA ARG A 345 -15.45 4.56 -8.85
C ARG A 345 -15.38 4.40 -10.36
N THR A 346 -14.25 3.89 -10.85
CA THR A 346 -14.00 3.74 -12.28
C THR A 346 -14.99 2.78 -12.94
N SER A 347 -15.49 1.78 -12.21
CA SER A 347 -16.53 0.85 -12.72
C SER A 347 -17.82 1.56 -13.13
N ARG A 348 -18.11 2.76 -12.58
CA ARG A 348 -19.31 3.54 -12.95
C ARG A 348 -19.24 4.10 -14.36
N LYS A 349 -18.05 4.43 -14.88
CA LYS A 349 -17.86 4.83 -16.28
C LYS A 349 -18.20 3.68 -17.25
N LEU A 350 -18.09 2.45 -16.76
CA LEU A 350 -18.40 1.23 -17.51
C LEU A 350 -19.83 0.71 -17.24
N GLU A 351 -20.64 1.45 -16.48
CA GLU A 351 -21.99 1.04 -16.07
C GLU A 351 -22.00 -0.31 -15.30
N ILE A 352 -20.89 -0.65 -14.64
CA ILE A 352 -20.75 -1.87 -13.84
C ILE A 352 -21.13 -1.58 -12.39
N GLU A 353 -22.08 -2.37 -11.87
CA GLU A 353 -22.51 -2.34 -10.47
C GLU A 353 -22.66 -3.75 -9.90
N GLY A 354 -22.29 -3.93 -8.62
CA GLY A 354 -22.64 -5.10 -7.82
C GLY A 354 -21.81 -6.35 -8.10
N ASN A 355 -21.09 -6.82 -7.07
CA ASN A 355 -20.31 -8.06 -7.02
C ASN A 355 -19.21 -8.20 -8.08
N PHE A 356 -18.92 -7.14 -8.83
CA PHE A 356 -17.94 -7.21 -9.91
C PHE A 356 -16.52 -7.42 -9.36
N THR A 357 -16.21 -6.90 -8.17
CA THR A 357 -14.89 -7.08 -7.55
C THR A 357 -14.58 -8.55 -7.26
N ARG A 358 -15.61 -9.36 -6.93
CA ARG A 358 -15.47 -10.82 -6.77
C ARG A 358 -15.16 -11.50 -8.10
N GLU A 359 -15.89 -11.15 -9.15
CA GLU A 359 -15.69 -11.75 -10.48
C GLU A 359 -14.28 -11.46 -11.03
N LEU A 360 -13.78 -10.23 -10.83
CA LEU A 360 -12.41 -9.89 -11.24
C LEU A 360 -11.36 -10.61 -10.40
N ALA A 361 -11.56 -10.74 -9.09
CA ALA A 361 -10.66 -11.49 -8.23
C ALA A 361 -10.64 -13.00 -8.57
N MET A 362 -11.78 -13.58 -8.94
CA MET A 362 -11.82 -14.96 -9.46
C MET A 362 -10.96 -15.10 -10.71
N ALA A 363 -11.05 -14.16 -11.67
CA ALA A 363 -10.21 -14.19 -12.87
C ALA A 363 -8.71 -14.08 -12.54
N VAL A 364 -8.34 -13.28 -11.53
CA VAL A 364 -6.95 -13.21 -11.03
C VAL A 364 -6.50 -14.56 -10.47
N ILE A 365 -7.30 -15.17 -9.59
CA ILE A 365 -6.97 -16.45 -8.95
C ILE A 365 -6.84 -17.54 -10.02
N GLU A 366 -7.83 -17.66 -10.91
CA GLU A 366 -7.80 -18.60 -12.05
C GLU A 366 -6.51 -18.45 -12.85
N ARG A 367 -6.10 -17.20 -13.14
CA ARG A 367 -4.93 -16.93 -13.97
C ARG A 367 -3.59 -17.16 -13.28
N MET A 368 -3.50 -16.87 -11.99
CA MET A 368 -2.22 -16.71 -11.30
C MET A 368 -1.93 -17.82 -10.27
N HIS A 369 -2.92 -18.63 -9.88
CA HIS A 369 -2.75 -19.58 -8.77
C HIS A 369 -1.73 -20.70 -9.01
N ASP A 370 -1.48 -21.09 -10.28
CA ASP A 370 -0.48 -22.11 -10.60
C ASP A 370 0.94 -21.69 -10.17
N HIS A 371 1.25 -20.39 -10.30
CA HIS A 371 2.53 -19.82 -9.86
C HIS A 371 2.47 -19.28 -8.42
N TYR A 372 1.26 -18.96 -7.94
CA TYR A 372 1.01 -18.36 -6.64
C TYR A 372 -0.11 -19.08 -5.87
N PRO A 373 0.13 -20.30 -5.35
CA PRO A 373 -0.91 -21.13 -4.75
C PRO A 373 -1.67 -20.47 -3.58
N HIS A 374 -1.00 -19.61 -2.83
CA HIS A 374 -1.58 -18.86 -1.72
C HIS A 374 -2.77 -17.96 -2.14
N LEU A 375 -2.90 -17.58 -3.42
CA LEU A 375 -4.12 -16.94 -3.94
C LEU A 375 -5.34 -17.86 -3.81
N LYS A 376 -5.17 -19.14 -4.15
CA LYS A 376 -6.24 -20.14 -4.05
C LYS A 376 -6.49 -20.50 -2.59
N GLU A 377 -5.43 -20.64 -1.79
CA GLU A 377 -5.55 -20.91 -0.35
C GLU A 377 -6.33 -19.82 0.39
N ASN A 378 -6.17 -18.56 -0.02
CA ASN A 378 -6.83 -17.39 0.58
C ASN A 378 -8.05 -16.90 -0.21
N GLU A 379 -8.55 -17.66 -1.19
CA GLU A 379 -9.65 -17.26 -2.09
C GLU A 379 -10.86 -16.70 -1.31
N SER A 380 -11.30 -17.40 -0.26
CA SER A 380 -12.45 -16.95 0.54
C SER A 380 -12.21 -15.59 1.18
N SER A 381 -11.01 -15.31 1.66
CA SER A 381 -10.68 -14.01 2.26
C SER A 381 -10.62 -12.90 1.20
N ILE A 382 -9.99 -13.18 0.06
CA ILE A 382 -9.88 -12.25 -1.07
C ILE A 382 -11.26 -11.81 -1.54
N LEU A 383 -12.13 -12.78 -1.86
CA LEU A 383 -13.46 -12.49 -2.38
C LEU A 383 -14.32 -11.73 -1.35
N ASN A 384 -14.26 -12.11 -0.08
CA ASN A 384 -15.10 -11.50 0.96
C ASN A 384 -14.67 -10.08 1.33
N GLU A 385 -13.36 -9.79 1.45
CA GLU A 385 -12.91 -8.44 1.82
C GLU A 385 -13.09 -7.44 0.68
N LEU A 386 -12.95 -7.87 -0.59
CA LEU A 386 -13.27 -7.05 -1.76
C LEU A 386 -14.77 -6.71 -1.83
N GLU A 387 -15.64 -7.72 -1.75
CA GLU A 387 -17.10 -7.53 -1.77
C GLU A 387 -17.56 -6.62 -0.63
N LYS A 388 -17.03 -6.82 0.57
CA LYS A 388 -17.36 -6.03 1.75
C LYS A 388 -17.01 -4.56 1.59
N GLU A 389 -15.84 -4.24 1.05
CA GLU A 389 -15.47 -2.84 0.79
C GLU A 389 -16.25 -2.27 -0.41
N GLU A 390 -16.59 -3.07 -1.43
CA GLU A 390 -17.50 -2.69 -2.53
C GLU A 390 -18.87 -2.24 -2.00
N ILE A 391 -19.56 -3.11 -1.25
CA ILE A 391 -20.88 -2.83 -0.69
C ILE A 391 -20.85 -1.61 0.23
N LYS A 392 -19.79 -1.49 1.04
CA LYS A 392 -19.63 -0.39 1.98
C LYS A 392 -19.38 0.93 1.26
N PHE A 393 -18.51 0.93 0.26
CA PHE A 393 -18.09 2.16 -0.42
C PHE A 393 -19.11 2.63 -1.46
N ALA A 394 -19.83 1.74 -2.15
CA ALA A 394 -20.86 2.13 -3.12
C ALA A 394 -21.87 3.14 -2.55
N LYS A 395 -22.30 2.93 -1.29
CA LYS A 395 -23.22 3.85 -0.58
C LYS A 395 -22.63 5.23 -0.31
N THR A 396 -21.32 5.30 -0.11
CA THR A 396 -20.57 6.53 0.13
C THR A 396 -20.33 7.25 -1.20
N LEU A 397 -19.96 6.50 -2.24
CA LEU A 397 -19.69 7.01 -3.58
C LEU A 397 -20.88 7.79 -4.15
N ASP A 398 -22.08 7.20 -4.13
CA ASP A 398 -23.28 7.84 -4.70
C ASP A 398 -23.60 9.20 -4.03
N LYS A 399 -23.35 9.31 -2.71
CA LYS A 399 -23.53 10.56 -1.97
C LYS A 399 -22.44 11.57 -2.29
N GLY A 400 -21.19 11.11 -2.34
CA GLY A 400 -20.02 11.93 -2.66
C GLY A 400 -20.10 12.55 -4.05
N LEU A 401 -20.36 11.73 -5.08
CA LEU A 401 -20.52 12.19 -6.46
C LEU A 401 -21.67 13.20 -6.60
N LYS A 402 -22.81 12.94 -5.95
CA LYS A 402 -23.94 13.87 -5.96
C LYS A 402 -23.61 15.21 -5.31
N GLU A 403 -22.81 15.21 -4.25
CA GLU A 403 -22.37 16.46 -3.62
C GLU A 403 -21.38 17.19 -4.53
N LEU A 404 -20.43 16.46 -5.09
CA LEU A 404 -19.41 17.01 -5.98
C LEU A 404 -20.02 17.65 -7.23
N GLN A 405 -21.05 17.03 -7.82
CA GLN A 405 -21.80 17.56 -8.95
C GLN A 405 -22.45 18.92 -8.71
N LYS A 406 -22.74 19.30 -7.45
CA LYS A 406 -23.26 20.64 -7.15
C LYS A 406 -22.23 21.74 -7.42
N TYR A 407 -20.95 21.42 -7.28
CA TYR A 407 -19.86 22.34 -7.57
C TYR A 407 -19.56 22.34 -9.06
N THR A 408 -19.24 21.16 -9.62
CA THR A 408 -18.82 21.03 -11.02
C THR A 408 -19.94 21.38 -12.00
N GLY A 409 -21.18 20.98 -11.71
CA GLY A 409 -22.35 21.31 -12.55
C GLY A 409 -22.75 22.79 -12.52
N MET A 410 -22.22 23.57 -11.57
CA MET A 410 -22.40 25.03 -11.49
C MET A 410 -21.17 25.81 -11.99
N GLY A 411 -20.13 25.12 -12.50
CA GLY A 411 -18.87 25.75 -12.90
C GLY A 411 -18.09 26.37 -11.72
N ILE A 412 -18.31 25.88 -10.50
CA ILE A 412 -17.64 26.38 -9.29
C ILE A 412 -16.37 25.56 -9.07
N LYS A 413 -15.22 26.24 -9.05
CA LYS A 413 -13.96 25.61 -8.63
C LYS A 413 -14.02 25.22 -7.15
N ILE A 414 -13.63 23.99 -6.85
CA ILE A 414 -13.59 23.41 -5.52
C ILE A 414 -12.34 23.89 -4.82
N THR A 415 -12.47 24.26 -3.54
CA THR A 415 -11.33 24.60 -2.68
C THR A 415 -10.93 23.41 -1.81
N GLY A 416 -9.74 23.44 -1.22
CA GLY A 416 -9.33 22.41 -0.24
C GLY A 416 -10.29 22.28 0.95
N LYS A 417 -10.96 23.36 1.33
CA LYS A 417 -11.99 23.35 2.38
C LYS A 417 -13.27 22.65 1.94
N ASP A 418 -13.72 22.87 0.70
CA ASP A 418 -14.85 22.15 0.12
C ASP A 418 -14.55 20.65 0.01
N ALA A 419 -13.34 20.32 -0.44
CA ALA A 419 -12.88 18.94 -0.51
C ALA A 419 -12.84 18.28 0.88
N PHE A 420 -12.38 19.01 1.91
CA PHE A 420 -12.42 18.54 3.30
C PHE A 420 -13.85 18.35 3.81
N TYR A 421 -14.77 19.26 3.48
CA TYR A 421 -16.19 19.13 3.82
C TYR A 421 -16.81 17.87 3.19
N ILE A 422 -16.52 17.63 1.91
CA ILE A 422 -17.02 16.47 1.17
C ILE A 422 -16.47 15.16 1.79
N TYR A 423 -15.19 15.15 2.14
CA TYR A 423 -14.53 14.05 2.83
C TYR A 423 -15.10 13.80 4.24
N GLU A 424 -15.19 14.82 5.08
CA GLU A 424 -15.62 14.70 6.47
C GLU A 424 -17.10 14.33 6.57
N THR A 425 -17.95 14.96 5.75
CA THR A 425 -19.41 14.85 5.84
C THR A 425 -19.94 13.62 5.12
N TYR A 426 -19.43 13.34 3.92
CA TYR A 426 -19.95 12.27 3.06
C TYR A 426 -19.02 11.05 3.03
N GLY A 427 -17.79 11.16 3.55
CA GLY A 427 -16.80 10.08 3.55
C GLY A 427 -16.13 9.88 2.20
N PHE A 428 -16.24 10.83 1.27
CA PHE A 428 -15.75 10.71 -0.09
C PHE A 428 -14.25 11.10 -0.14
N PRO A 429 -13.35 10.15 -0.48
CA PRO A 429 -11.90 10.36 -0.39
C PRO A 429 -11.39 11.51 -1.27
N ILE A 430 -10.37 12.21 -0.79
CA ILE A 430 -9.75 13.33 -1.52
C ILE A 430 -9.19 12.89 -2.87
N GLU A 431 -8.58 11.71 -2.95
CA GLU A 431 -8.02 11.16 -4.19
C GLU A 431 -9.09 11.06 -5.28
N MET A 432 -10.32 10.70 -4.89
CA MET A 432 -11.43 10.56 -5.83
C MET A 432 -12.06 11.89 -6.22
N ILE A 433 -12.04 12.86 -5.31
CA ILE A 433 -12.45 14.24 -5.62
C ILE A 433 -11.51 14.79 -6.69
N LEU A 434 -10.19 14.64 -6.47
CA LEU A 434 -9.16 15.08 -7.41
C LEU A 434 -9.28 14.37 -8.76
N GLU A 435 -9.41 13.04 -8.77
CA GLU A 435 -9.59 12.30 -10.02
C GLU A 435 -10.86 12.71 -10.79
N GLU A 436 -11.95 13.04 -10.11
CA GLU A 436 -13.19 13.44 -10.77
C GLU A 436 -13.08 14.84 -11.38
N ILE A 437 -12.45 15.79 -10.69
CA ILE A 437 -12.25 17.14 -11.23
C ILE A 437 -11.18 17.19 -12.32
N SER A 438 -10.21 16.28 -12.30
CA SER A 438 -9.19 16.17 -13.35
C SER A 438 -9.64 15.36 -14.57
N SER A 439 -10.69 14.52 -14.46
CA SER A 439 -11.16 13.65 -15.56
C SER A 439 -12.41 14.15 -16.29
N SER A 440 -12.93 15.34 -15.97
CA SER A 440 -14.06 15.92 -16.67
C SER A 440 -13.63 16.47 -18.04
N GLU A 441 -13.73 15.65 -19.08
CA GLU A 441 -13.55 16.03 -20.50
C GLU A 441 -14.66 16.95 -21.06
N ALA A 442 -15.19 17.86 -20.25
CA ALA A 442 -16.11 18.87 -20.72
C ALA A 442 -15.34 20.16 -20.99
N ASN A 443 -15.16 20.49 -22.27
CA ASN A 443 -14.86 21.83 -22.73
C ASN A 443 -15.74 22.86 -21.97
N ASP A 444 -15.11 23.64 -21.08
CA ASP A 444 -15.57 24.87 -20.40
C ASP A 444 -16.48 24.70 -19.14
N PRO A 445 -16.24 25.35 -17.98
CA PRO A 445 -15.04 25.95 -17.38
C PRO A 445 -14.58 25.20 -16.10
N GLY A 446 -13.35 24.70 -16.07
CA GLY A 446 -12.80 24.07 -14.87
C GLY A 446 -11.58 23.19 -15.12
N ASP A 447 -10.69 23.57 -16.04
CA ASP A 447 -9.40 22.89 -16.20
C ASP A 447 -8.59 23.13 -14.92
N TYR A 448 -8.50 22.11 -14.05
CA TYR A 448 -7.67 22.16 -12.86
C TYR A 448 -6.25 21.87 -13.31
N SER A 449 -5.43 22.90 -13.37
CA SER A 449 -3.98 22.73 -13.56
C SER A 449 -3.39 21.91 -12.41
N GLU A 450 -2.19 21.37 -12.59
CA GLU A 450 -1.44 20.74 -11.49
C GLU A 450 -1.34 21.66 -10.27
N HIS A 451 -1.16 22.96 -10.50
CA HIS A 451 -1.16 23.96 -9.45
C HIS A 451 -2.50 24.07 -8.70
N ASP A 452 -3.64 23.97 -9.39
CA ASP A 452 -4.96 23.97 -8.72
C ASP A 452 -5.12 22.71 -7.84
N VAL A 453 -4.64 21.55 -8.31
CA VAL A 453 -4.70 20.29 -7.56
C VAL A 453 -3.83 20.37 -6.29
N GLU A 454 -2.62 20.94 -6.40
CA GLU A 454 -1.74 21.19 -5.27
C GLU A 454 -2.39 22.13 -4.24
N GLU A 455 -2.99 23.25 -4.69
CA GLU A 455 -3.66 24.21 -3.80
C GLU A 455 -4.83 23.56 -3.04
N ILE A 456 -5.63 22.72 -3.73
CA ILE A 456 -6.73 21.96 -3.10
C ILE A 456 -6.17 20.99 -2.05
N MET A 457 -5.08 20.29 -2.35
CA MET A 457 -4.44 19.37 -1.42
C MET A 457 -3.87 20.07 -0.20
N GLU A 458 -3.19 21.20 -0.38
CA GLU A 458 -2.69 22.01 0.73
C GLU A 458 -3.81 22.54 1.63
N GLY A 459 -4.89 23.05 1.03
CA GLY A 459 -6.07 23.49 1.75
C GLY A 459 -6.76 22.36 2.50
N PHE A 460 -6.91 21.19 1.86
CA PHE A 460 -7.47 19.99 2.49
C PHE A 460 -6.63 19.54 3.69
N ASN A 461 -5.32 19.47 3.53
CA ASN A 461 -4.40 19.06 4.59
C ASN A 461 -4.41 20.05 5.77
N THR A 462 -4.51 21.34 5.47
CA THR A 462 -4.66 22.39 6.50
C THR A 462 -5.91 22.15 7.33
N GLU A 463 -7.06 21.92 6.70
CA GLU A 463 -8.32 21.65 7.42
C GLU A 463 -8.28 20.31 8.17
N LEU A 464 -7.65 19.29 7.60
CA LEU A 464 -7.44 18.01 8.27
C LEU A 464 -6.58 18.14 9.53
N GLU A 465 -5.50 18.91 9.48
CA GLU A 465 -4.67 19.19 10.65
C GLU A 465 -5.40 20.05 11.68
N ASN A 466 -6.19 21.04 11.25
CA ASN A 466 -7.06 21.79 12.16
C ASN A 466 -8.04 20.88 12.90
N HIS A 467 -8.70 19.96 12.19
CA HIS A 467 -9.63 18.98 12.77
C HIS A 467 -8.90 18.02 13.73
N LYS A 468 -7.70 17.55 13.38
CA LYS A 468 -6.85 16.73 14.29
C LYS A 468 -6.42 17.51 15.52
N ALA A 469 -6.02 18.77 15.38
CA ALA A 469 -5.60 19.64 16.47
C ALA A 469 -6.77 19.92 17.43
N GLN A 470 -7.97 20.17 16.93
CA GLN A 470 -9.18 20.29 17.76
C GLN A 470 -9.47 18.99 18.52
N SER A 471 -9.32 17.84 17.85
CA SER A 471 -9.47 16.53 18.48
C SER A 471 -8.40 16.25 19.56
N ARG A 472 -7.16 16.72 19.37
CA ARG A 472 -6.03 16.58 20.33
C ARG A 472 -6.11 17.58 21.49
N ALA A 473 -6.50 18.82 21.25
CA ALA A 473 -6.70 19.82 22.31
C ALA A 473 -7.82 19.40 23.29
N GLY A 474 -8.83 18.69 22.81
CA GLY A 474 -9.82 18.00 23.66
C GLY A 474 -9.26 16.79 24.43
N ALA A 475 -8.13 16.23 24.01
CA ALA A 475 -7.45 15.11 24.66
C ALA A 475 -6.38 15.55 25.68
N GLU A 476 -5.69 16.68 25.47
CA GLU A 476 -4.66 17.21 26.38
C GLU A 476 -5.23 17.88 27.64
N LYS A 477 -6.50 18.30 27.63
CA LYS A 477 -7.21 18.74 28.84
C LYS A 477 -7.61 17.57 29.77
N LYS A 478 -7.13 16.35 29.51
CA LYS A 478 -7.48 15.16 30.32
C LYS A 478 -6.44 14.92 31.43
N PHE A 479 -6.87 15.02 32.68
CA PHE A 479 -6.17 14.57 33.88
C PHE A 479 -6.04 13.03 33.93
N LYS A 480 -5.23 12.50 34.87
CA LYS A 480 -4.99 11.06 35.07
C LYS A 480 -6.29 10.25 35.10
N GLY A 481 -6.40 9.23 34.25
CA GLY A 481 -7.59 8.37 34.15
C GLY A 481 -8.63 8.81 33.11
N GLY A 482 -8.30 9.76 32.22
CA GLY A 482 -9.20 10.21 31.15
C GLY A 482 -10.22 11.28 31.57
N LEU A 483 -10.02 11.88 32.74
CA LEU A 483 -10.89 12.87 33.37
C LEU A 483 -10.67 14.28 32.83
N ALA A 484 -11.72 15.06 32.57
CA ALA A 484 -11.60 16.45 32.14
C ALA A 484 -11.42 17.45 33.30
N ASP A 485 -11.77 17.06 34.53
CA ASP A 485 -11.60 17.83 35.77
C ASP A 485 -11.56 16.89 36.99
N GLN A 486 -11.46 17.43 38.21
CA GLN A 486 -11.49 16.67 39.47
C GLN A 486 -12.74 16.98 40.33
N SER A 487 -13.84 17.39 39.72
CA SER A 487 -15.10 17.61 40.46
C SER A 487 -15.62 16.30 41.06
N GLU A 488 -16.45 16.41 42.11
CA GLU A 488 -17.12 15.27 42.73
C GLU A 488 -17.90 14.43 41.70
N ARG A 489 -18.59 15.11 40.77
CA ARG A 489 -19.36 14.45 39.70
C ARG A 489 -18.46 13.70 38.71
N THR A 490 -17.35 14.28 38.29
CA THR A 490 -16.38 13.59 37.41
C THR A 490 -15.74 12.39 38.14
N THR A 491 -15.49 12.52 39.45
CA THR A 491 -14.96 11.42 40.29
C THR A 491 -15.97 10.28 40.46
N ALA A 492 -17.26 10.60 40.62
CA ALA A 492 -18.34 9.61 40.63
C ALA A 492 -18.47 8.88 39.28
N LEU A 493 -18.44 9.64 38.16
CA LEU A 493 -18.44 9.08 36.82
C LEU A 493 -17.20 8.23 36.51
N HIS A 494 -16.05 8.55 37.11
CA HIS A 494 -14.84 7.75 36.99
C HIS A 494 -14.96 6.39 37.66
N THR A 495 -15.52 6.34 38.87
CA THR A 495 -15.76 5.05 39.53
C THR A 495 -16.85 4.26 38.80
N THR A 496 -17.88 4.95 38.29
CA THR A 496 -18.93 4.35 37.47
C THR A 496 -18.37 3.76 36.16
N HIS A 497 -17.35 4.38 35.57
CA HIS A 497 -16.68 3.84 34.39
C HIS A 497 -16.09 2.43 34.65
N HIS A 498 -15.47 2.20 35.81
CA HIS A 498 -14.96 0.87 36.17
C HIS A 498 -16.07 -0.18 36.35
N LEU A 499 -17.19 0.22 36.97
CA LEU A 499 -18.37 -0.63 37.07
C LEU A 499 -18.95 -0.97 35.69
N LEU A 500 -18.95 -0.01 34.76
CA LEU A 500 -19.39 -0.23 33.38
C LEU A 500 -18.48 -1.20 32.62
N LEU A 501 -17.15 -1.09 32.76
CA LEU A 501 -16.23 -2.04 32.13
C LEU A 501 -16.47 -3.46 32.67
N ALA A 502 -16.61 -3.61 33.99
CA ALA A 502 -16.92 -4.89 34.62
C ALA A 502 -18.27 -5.46 34.13
N ALA A 503 -19.30 -4.64 34.03
CA ALA A 503 -20.62 -5.05 33.53
C ALA A 503 -20.56 -5.51 32.05
N LEU A 504 -19.81 -4.78 31.20
CA LEU A 504 -19.59 -5.17 29.81
C LEU A 504 -18.85 -6.50 29.70
N GLN A 505 -17.81 -6.73 30.52
CA GLN A 505 -17.06 -7.99 30.52
C GLN A 505 -17.92 -9.16 31.04
N ASN A 506 -18.78 -8.92 32.04
CA ASN A 506 -19.69 -9.92 32.56
C ASN A 506 -20.75 -10.32 31.51
N THR A 507 -21.28 -9.34 30.79
CA THR A 507 -22.37 -9.56 29.82
C THR A 507 -21.87 -10.11 28.49
N LEU A 508 -20.75 -9.58 27.98
CA LEU A 508 -20.25 -9.90 26.63
C LEU A 508 -19.13 -10.92 26.63
N GLY A 509 -18.34 -10.99 27.71
CA GLY A 509 -17.16 -11.85 27.84
C GLY A 509 -15.84 -11.08 27.99
N ASN A 510 -14.81 -11.81 28.44
CA ASN A 510 -13.50 -11.27 28.80
C ASN A 510 -12.66 -10.74 27.63
N HIS A 511 -13.10 -10.93 26.38
CA HIS A 511 -12.46 -10.30 25.21
C HIS A 511 -12.69 -8.79 25.17
N VAL A 512 -13.71 -8.30 25.88
CA VAL A 512 -13.94 -6.86 26.05
C VAL A 512 -12.79 -6.26 26.84
N LYS A 513 -12.01 -5.42 26.16
CA LYS A 513 -10.91 -4.65 26.73
C LYS A 513 -11.09 -3.18 26.38
N GLN A 514 -10.83 -2.30 27.33
CA GLN A 514 -10.83 -0.86 27.10
C GLN A 514 -9.81 -0.48 26.01
N ARG A 515 -10.22 0.43 25.13
CA ARG A 515 -9.41 1.02 24.05
C ARG A 515 -9.37 2.55 24.11
N GLY A 516 -10.23 3.17 24.92
CA GLY A 516 -10.20 4.61 25.15
C GLY A 516 -11.21 5.05 26.20
N SER A 517 -10.93 6.17 26.86
CA SER A 517 -11.81 6.77 27.86
C SER A 517 -11.86 8.30 27.71
N ASN A 518 -13.00 8.89 28.07
CA ASN A 518 -13.14 10.31 28.32
C ASN A 518 -14.28 10.57 29.30
N ILE A 519 -13.97 11.20 30.42
CA ILE A 519 -14.92 11.44 31.50
C ILE A 519 -14.94 12.93 31.79
N THR A 520 -16.12 13.53 31.80
CA THR A 520 -16.36 14.93 32.16
C THR A 520 -17.44 14.98 33.23
N SER A 521 -17.72 16.15 33.79
CA SER A 521 -18.84 16.33 34.73
C SER A 521 -20.22 16.03 34.11
N GLU A 522 -20.33 16.07 32.77
CA GLU A 522 -21.60 15.83 32.06
C GLU A 522 -21.78 14.35 31.66
N ARG A 523 -20.69 13.64 31.37
CA ARG A 523 -20.76 12.28 30.80
C ARG A 523 -19.48 11.48 31.02
N LEU A 524 -19.63 10.15 31.00
CA LEU A 524 -18.52 9.22 30.77
C LEU A 524 -18.62 8.61 29.38
N ARG A 525 -17.46 8.29 28.79
CA ARG A 525 -17.32 7.62 27.51
C ARG A 525 -16.30 6.51 27.64
N ILE A 526 -16.68 5.30 27.24
CA ILE A 526 -15.78 4.15 27.14
C ILE A 526 -15.76 3.62 25.70
N ASP A 527 -14.57 3.37 25.18
CA ASP A 527 -14.34 2.68 23.91
C ASP A 527 -13.77 1.29 24.25
N PHE A 528 -14.30 0.23 23.65
CA PHE A 528 -13.94 -1.14 23.99
C PHE A 528 -13.95 -2.09 22.79
N LEU A 529 -13.18 -3.17 22.90
CA LEU A 529 -13.13 -4.23 21.88
C LEU A 529 -14.44 -5.01 21.82
N HIS A 530 -15.13 -4.88 20.71
CA HIS A 530 -16.28 -5.72 20.36
C HIS A 530 -16.59 -5.52 18.87
N ASN A 531 -16.82 -6.60 18.12
CA ASN A 531 -16.98 -6.53 16.67
C ASN A 531 -18.39 -6.10 16.24
N GLU A 532 -19.39 -6.48 17.02
CA GLU A 532 -20.79 -6.33 16.65
C GLU A 532 -21.44 -5.13 17.34
N LYS A 533 -22.58 -4.68 16.83
CA LYS A 533 -23.40 -3.67 17.50
C LYS A 533 -24.15 -4.34 18.65
N LEU A 534 -24.13 -3.73 19.84
CA LEU A 534 -24.91 -4.26 20.97
C LEU A 534 -26.41 -4.13 20.67
N THR A 535 -27.15 -5.19 20.98
CA THR A 535 -28.61 -5.19 20.89
C THR A 535 -29.21 -4.27 21.97
N PRO A 536 -30.42 -3.73 21.77
CA PRO A 536 -31.13 -2.98 22.81
C PRO A 536 -31.27 -3.77 24.12
N GLU A 537 -31.47 -5.08 24.02
CA GLU A 537 -31.59 -5.99 25.17
C GLU A 537 -30.27 -6.08 25.94
N THR A 538 -29.15 -6.28 25.23
CA THR A 538 -27.82 -6.33 25.83
C THR A 538 -27.43 -4.98 26.45
N LEU A 539 -27.77 -3.86 25.80
CA LEU A 539 -27.53 -2.53 26.36
C LEU A 539 -28.30 -2.32 27.66
N LYS A 540 -29.55 -2.78 27.71
CA LYS A 540 -30.36 -2.74 28.91
C LYS A 540 -29.77 -3.61 30.01
N GLU A 541 -29.35 -4.82 29.69
CA GLU A 541 -28.70 -5.74 30.65
C GLU A 541 -27.44 -5.13 31.28
N VAL A 542 -26.58 -4.50 30.45
CA VAL A 542 -25.40 -3.78 30.95
C VAL A 542 -25.79 -2.61 31.84
N GLU A 543 -26.79 -1.82 31.46
CA GLU A 543 -27.28 -0.69 32.25
C GLU A 543 -27.87 -1.13 33.59
N ASP A 544 -28.71 -2.18 33.59
CA ASP A 544 -29.33 -2.76 34.78
C ASP A 544 -28.26 -3.32 35.72
N LEU A 545 -27.23 -3.98 35.19
CA LEU A 545 -26.14 -4.54 35.98
C LEU A 545 -25.27 -3.47 36.64
N VAL A 546 -24.98 -2.36 35.96
CA VAL A 546 -24.26 -1.22 36.57
C VAL A 546 -25.09 -0.62 37.70
N ASN A 547 -26.40 -0.45 37.51
CA ASN A 547 -27.28 0.04 38.56
C ASN A 547 -27.41 -0.94 39.74
N ASP A 548 -27.41 -2.26 39.50
CA ASP A 548 -27.33 -3.28 40.55
C ASP A 548 -26.03 -3.16 41.36
N TYR A 549 -24.88 -2.95 40.70
CA TYR A 549 -23.62 -2.68 41.38
C TYR A 549 -23.68 -1.40 42.23
N ILE A 550 -24.23 -0.31 41.69
CA ILE A 550 -24.41 0.95 42.44
C ILE A 550 -25.33 0.74 43.65
N GLY A 551 -26.33 -0.15 43.56
CA GLY A 551 -27.23 -0.51 44.65
C GLY A 551 -26.61 -1.37 45.76
N LYS A 552 -25.45 -1.98 45.54
CA LYS A 552 -24.72 -2.81 46.53
C LYS A 552 -23.85 -1.97 47.45
N ASP A 553 -23.49 -2.54 48.59
CA ASP A 553 -22.57 -1.92 49.55
C ASP A 553 -21.13 -2.23 49.11
N LEU A 554 -20.53 -1.34 48.32
CA LEU A 554 -19.23 -1.55 47.69
C LEU A 554 -18.14 -0.73 48.38
N VAL A 555 -17.00 -1.38 48.63
CA VAL A 555 -15.78 -0.76 49.13
C VAL A 555 -14.78 -0.55 48.00
N ILE A 556 -14.14 0.62 47.97
CA ILE A 556 -13.10 0.97 47.01
C ILE A 556 -11.74 0.94 47.73
N GLU A 557 -10.94 -0.09 47.44
CA GLU A 557 -9.62 -0.27 48.05
C GLU A 557 -8.52 0.12 47.07
N LYS A 558 -7.55 0.91 47.53
CA LYS A 558 -6.38 1.32 46.76
C LYS A 558 -5.14 0.60 47.26
N VAL A 559 -4.45 -0.13 46.39
CA VAL A 559 -3.21 -0.81 46.73
C VAL A 559 -2.12 -0.46 45.71
N THR A 560 -0.95 -0.07 46.19
CA THR A 560 0.25 0.07 45.36
C THR A 560 1.05 -1.23 45.43
N MET A 561 1.32 -1.84 44.28
CA MET A 561 2.03 -3.12 44.19
C MET A 561 2.93 -3.17 42.94
N PRO A 562 3.88 -4.12 42.87
CA PRO A 562 4.66 -4.35 41.66
C PRO A 562 3.76 -4.70 40.46
N LYS A 563 4.07 -4.15 39.28
CA LYS A 563 3.33 -4.41 38.03
C LYS A 563 3.13 -5.90 37.76
N ALA A 564 4.19 -6.69 37.93
CA ALA A 564 4.15 -8.13 37.69
C ALA A 564 3.20 -8.88 38.65
N GLU A 565 2.96 -8.36 39.86
CA GLU A 565 1.98 -8.92 40.79
C GLU A 565 0.55 -8.52 40.42
N ALA A 566 0.35 -7.25 40.02
CA ALA A 566 -0.92 -6.75 39.53
C ALA A 566 -1.41 -7.50 38.25
N GLU A 567 -0.48 -7.83 37.34
CA GLU A 567 -0.79 -8.64 36.14
C GLU A 567 -1.17 -10.08 36.52
N LYS A 568 -0.49 -10.69 37.51
CA LYS A 568 -0.80 -12.06 37.97
C LYS A 568 -2.19 -12.21 38.58
N ILE A 569 -2.69 -11.17 39.26
CA ILE A 569 -4.05 -11.18 39.80
C ILE A 569 -5.10 -10.82 38.75
N GLY A 570 -4.69 -10.54 37.50
CA GLY A 570 -5.58 -10.24 36.39
C GLY A 570 -6.22 -8.85 36.47
N ALA A 571 -5.52 -7.86 37.03
CA ALA A 571 -6.03 -6.48 37.03
C ALA A 571 -5.99 -5.86 35.63
N GLU A 572 -7.06 -5.16 35.23
CA GLU A 572 -7.18 -4.57 33.90
C GLU A 572 -6.32 -3.31 33.74
N MET A 573 -5.84 -3.08 32.53
CA MET A 573 -4.96 -1.96 32.21
C MET A 573 -5.50 -1.11 31.05
N GLU A 574 -5.23 0.20 31.12
CA GLU A 574 -5.58 1.14 30.06
C GLU A 574 -4.68 0.91 28.83
N PHE A 575 -5.29 0.72 27.66
CA PHE A 575 -4.59 0.51 26.40
C PHE A 575 -3.71 1.73 26.03
N GLY A 576 -2.48 1.46 25.60
CA GLY A 576 -1.54 2.49 25.13
C GLY A 576 -0.86 3.31 26.23
N LYS A 577 -1.07 2.98 27.50
CA LYS A 577 -0.45 3.67 28.64
C LYS A 577 0.80 2.94 29.13
N ASN A 578 1.88 3.69 29.29
CA ASN A 578 3.10 3.19 29.92
C ASN A 578 2.96 3.22 31.44
N TYR A 579 3.10 2.06 32.07
CA TYR A 579 3.09 1.90 33.51
C TYR A 579 4.52 1.59 34.00
N GLY A 580 4.94 2.23 35.10
CA GLY A 580 6.22 1.95 35.76
C GLY A 580 6.22 0.64 36.56
N ASP A 581 7.33 0.35 37.25
CA ASP A 581 7.54 -0.90 37.99
C ASP A 581 6.57 -1.09 39.17
N LEU A 582 6.15 0.01 39.79
CA LEU A 582 5.09 0.05 40.80
C LEU A 582 3.84 0.69 40.20
N VAL A 583 2.69 0.04 40.41
CA VAL A 583 1.40 0.47 39.90
C VAL A 583 0.39 0.58 41.03
N THR A 584 -0.56 1.49 40.86
CA THR A 584 -1.72 1.61 41.75
C THR A 584 -2.86 0.82 41.15
N VAL A 585 -3.37 -0.15 41.90
CA VAL A 585 -4.56 -0.94 41.56
C VAL A 585 -5.69 -0.51 42.47
N TYR A 586 -6.84 -0.19 41.87
CA TYR A 586 -8.09 0.04 42.59
C TYR A 586 -8.93 -1.23 42.49
N PHE A 587 -9.40 -1.71 43.64
CA PHE A 587 -10.33 -2.82 43.76
C PHE A 587 -11.69 -2.29 44.18
N ILE A 588 -12.74 -2.70 43.47
CA ILE A 588 -14.13 -2.46 43.88
C ILE A 588 -14.71 -3.80 44.29
N LYS A 589 -15.04 -3.93 45.58
CA LYS A 589 -15.49 -5.20 46.18
C LYS A 589 -16.83 -5.02 46.88
N ASP A 590 -17.65 -6.06 46.85
CA ASP A 590 -18.84 -6.12 47.69
C ASP A 590 -18.43 -6.33 49.16
N GLN A 591 -18.84 -5.41 50.04
CA GLN A 591 -18.42 -5.39 51.44
C GLN A 591 -18.93 -6.59 52.24
N LYS A 592 -20.08 -7.16 51.86
CA LYS A 592 -20.70 -8.28 52.59
C LYS A 592 -20.11 -9.62 52.20
N THR A 593 -19.83 -9.79 50.91
CA THR A 593 -19.40 -11.08 50.33
C THR A 593 -17.91 -11.14 50.05
N GLY A 594 -17.23 -10.00 49.95
CA GLY A 594 -15.82 -9.89 49.57
C GLY A 594 -15.57 -10.13 48.08
N VAL A 595 -16.62 -10.31 47.26
CA VAL A 595 -16.49 -10.57 45.82
C VAL A 595 -15.95 -9.33 45.12
N GLU A 596 -14.89 -9.51 44.34
CA GLU A 596 -14.30 -8.47 43.49
C GLU A 596 -15.18 -8.23 42.26
N ILE A 597 -15.64 -7.00 42.08
CA ILE A 597 -16.41 -6.58 40.89
C ILE A 597 -15.45 -6.04 39.83
N SER A 598 -14.49 -5.21 40.23
CA SER A 598 -13.49 -4.62 39.34
C SER A 598 -12.13 -4.54 40.04
N LYS A 599 -11.06 -4.69 39.26
CA LYS A 599 -9.67 -4.49 39.70
C LYS A 599 -8.85 -3.93 38.55
N GLU A 600 -8.41 -2.68 38.66
CA GLU A 600 -7.84 -1.97 37.51
C GLU A 600 -6.68 -1.07 37.88
N PHE A 601 -5.73 -0.94 36.95
CA PHE A 601 -4.58 -0.05 37.05
C PHE A 601 -5.05 1.40 36.83
N CYS A 602 -5.32 2.10 37.92
CA CYS A 602 -5.85 3.45 37.87
C CYS A 602 -5.06 4.44 38.74
N GLY A 603 -4.86 5.65 38.20
CA GLY A 603 -4.16 6.74 38.88
C GLY A 603 -5.00 8.00 39.04
N GLY A 604 -6.29 7.95 38.69
CA GLY A 604 -7.24 9.05 38.89
C GLY A 604 -7.94 8.98 40.25
N PRO A 605 -8.61 10.06 40.70
CA PRO A 605 -9.43 10.07 41.90
C PRO A 605 -10.63 9.12 41.78
N HIS A 606 -10.99 8.46 42.88
CA HIS A 606 -12.20 7.63 42.99
C HIS A 606 -13.06 8.14 44.13
N VAL A 607 -14.34 7.77 44.11
CA VAL A 607 -15.22 8.00 45.25
C VAL A 607 -14.71 7.19 46.45
N GLU A 608 -14.92 7.73 47.64
CA GLU A 608 -14.55 7.04 48.88
C GLU A 608 -15.55 5.93 49.22
N ASN A 609 -16.81 6.11 48.82
CA ASN A 609 -17.89 5.16 49.01
C ASN A 609 -18.88 5.21 47.83
N ILE A 610 -19.67 4.14 47.67
CA ILE A 610 -20.65 4.04 46.59
C ILE A 610 -21.84 5.01 46.76
N GLU A 611 -22.09 5.51 47.98
CA GLU A 611 -23.17 6.47 48.25
C GLU A 611 -22.94 7.78 47.49
N GLN A 612 -21.69 8.22 47.34
CA GLN A 612 -21.32 9.38 46.51
C GLN A 612 -21.72 9.22 45.03
N ILE A 613 -21.85 8.00 44.51
CA ILE A 613 -22.40 7.78 43.16
C ILE A 613 -23.93 7.90 43.19
N ARG A 614 -24.58 7.33 44.21
CA ARG A 614 -26.05 7.39 44.36
C ARG A 614 -26.57 8.81 44.52
N GLU A 615 -25.84 9.66 45.22
CA GLU A 615 -26.16 11.09 45.38
C GLU A 615 -26.16 11.85 44.04
N GLN A 616 -25.47 11.32 43.02
CA GLN A 616 -25.39 11.92 41.67
C GLN A 616 -26.41 11.36 40.68
N GLY A 617 -27.15 10.31 41.07
CA GLY A 617 -28.24 9.73 40.29
C GLY A 617 -28.05 8.25 39.90
N SER A 618 -28.95 7.75 39.06
CA SER A 618 -28.88 6.41 38.46
C SER A 618 -28.06 6.41 37.17
N PHE A 619 -27.39 5.30 36.88
CA PHE A 619 -26.60 5.15 35.66
C PHE A 619 -27.50 4.99 34.44
N LYS A 620 -27.21 5.76 33.40
CA LYS A 620 -27.93 5.71 32.12
C LYS A 620 -26.97 5.70 30.93
N ILE A 621 -27.15 4.74 30.04
CA ILE A 621 -26.53 4.73 28.72
C ILE A 621 -27.29 5.69 27.81
N LEU A 622 -26.57 6.70 27.29
CA LEU A 622 -27.13 7.71 26.39
C LEU A 622 -27.07 7.26 24.94
N LYS A 623 -25.96 6.63 24.55
CA LYS A 623 -25.74 6.18 23.16
C LYS A 623 -24.66 5.11 23.09
N GLU A 624 -24.85 4.21 22.13
CA GLU A 624 -23.85 3.26 21.66
C GLU A 624 -23.57 3.51 20.16
N GLU A 625 -22.31 3.52 19.76
CA GLU A 625 -21.90 3.72 18.37
C GLU A 625 -20.58 3.01 18.02
N SER A 626 -20.33 2.75 16.73
CA SER A 626 -19.03 2.26 16.26
C SER A 626 -17.99 3.38 16.37
N SER A 627 -16.80 3.07 16.89
CA SER A 627 -15.67 4.02 16.97
C SER A 627 -14.47 3.61 16.10
N GLY A 628 -14.58 2.50 15.36
CA GLY A 628 -13.52 1.93 14.52
C GLY A 628 -13.78 0.45 14.24
N ALA A 629 -12.97 -0.16 13.38
CA ALA A 629 -13.06 -1.60 13.14
C ALA A 629 -12.78 -2.36 14.45
N GLY A 630 -13.73 -3.22 14.87
CA GLY A 630 -13.63 -4.00 16.11
C GLY A 630 -13.74 -3.19 17.41
N ILE A 631 -14.11 -1.91 17.36
CA ILE A 631 -14.21 -1.03 18.54
C ILE A 631 -15.60 -0.39 18.62
N ARG A 632 -16.27 -0.61 19.75
CA ARG A 632 -17.55 0.04 20.10
C ARG A 632 -17.34 1.13 21.13
N ARG A 633 -18.25 2.09 21.17
CA ARG A 633 -18.23 3.24 22.08
C ARG A 633 -19.57 3.37 22.78
N ILE A 634 -19.53 3.45 24.11
CA ILE A 634 -20.68 3.82 24.94
C ILE A 634 -20.45 5.21 25.53
N LYS A 635 -21.49 6.06 25.45
CA LYS A 635 -21.60 7.32 26.21
C LYS A 635 -22.70 7.14 27.24
N ALA A 636 -22.42 7.48 28.49
CA ALA A 636 -23.34 7.33 29.61
C ALA A 636 -23.20 8.49 30.60
N THR A 637 -24.14 8.61 31.54
CA THR A 637 -24.10 9.60 32.62
C THR A 637 -24.86 9.11 33.85
N LEU A 638 -24.86 9.92 34.91
CA LEU A 638 -25.69 9.73 36.10
C LEU A 638 -26.84 10.73 36.06
N LEU A 639 -28.08 10.25 36.10
CA LEU A 639 -29.30 11.06 36.04
C LEU A 639 -30.02 11.01 37.38
N ASN A 640 -30.32 12.19 37.93
CA ASN A 640 -31.29 12.30 39.02
C ASN A 640 -32.69 12.11 38.42
N GLU A 641 -33.47 11.21 39.01
CA GLU A 641 -34.90 11.07 38.67
C GLU A 641 -35.72 12.29 39.07
#